data_AF-A0A936XX35-F1
#
_entry.id   AF-A0A936XX35-F1
#
_cell.length_a   1.000
_cell.length_b   1.000
_cell.length_c   1.000
_cell.angle_alpha   90.00
_cell.angle_beta   90.00
_cell.angle_gamma   90.00
#
_symmetry.space_group_name_H-M   'P 1'
#
loop_
_entity.id
_entity.type
_entity.pdbx_description
1 polymer ?
#
loop_
_entity_poly.entity_id
_entity_poly.type
_entity_poly.pdbx_seq_one_letter_code
_entity_poly.pdbx_strand_id
1 'polypeptide(L)'
;MGNVYTSGTFYTANTDFDPGPGVFNLPLHGQNDVFVTKFDPNGNFIWAINVGGPRQDISTGLTVDASGYAYVTGFFEDTADFDPGPAVFNLAASTTWQDIDVFILKLDPTGSFSWAKQIGGDGGQSSRSITLDGLGNVYTLGTFSGLTDFDPGTGVYNLTGSSSTFISKLDNAGNFIWAKTNYNTNYGGQEYPSSVAVDASNNVYFAGSFTETMDFDPGPGIYILTALTGERLSVVTKLDAAGNFQWVANAGSTLFYFAHSIDVDANGNTFLMKEQSLCKISPGGNLLWTKNIGGRAYEFSQSIHLDGNSNVYITGVFRNTVDFDPGPGTHNVTAYGSSSFNDAFVLRLDNNGNFVWVQQLGGNSEDLAYSIFVNPPGNIYSTGYFTISADFDPGPGVFTLTVPGSSNYIHKMSKCTNITSSIINAFACNSYTLNGQTYTTSGIYTQTLINAAGCDSILTLNLTIGGSNDTTSVTACDNYTWQGQTYTSSGFYRDTLVSSTGCDSILNLNLTINYKVLSIVNATICQGQTYAGHSSTGIYVDTYVAANGCDSIRTLNLTVSPVLYSTVAATICNNQNYAGHNISGIYIDTLVSVFGCDSIRTLNLTVNPRAFTLINVSICEGQTYYAGGANQTTSGIYKDTLLTSLGCDSIITTTLTVNPKPKPDLGPDRNLCVSSAAIITPGVFNSYLWQDNSTQSNFTVSSIGTYWVKVTDANNCTATDSLRVLAIDTVPGNFLPAGQTVCFGNEVKISLPGYKNYLWSTGSTSSNISLKNFGTFYLTVTDFNNCSGIDSITIQRANCIPMGIPNAFTPNGDGKNDVFKPTINQAILRFSFVIFNRYGETVFETREYGTGWDGTYKGKMQPTGSYVYRIKFTNINGWESENNGTVLLIR
;
A
#
# COMPACT_ATOMS: atom_id res chain seq x y z
N MET A 1 3.06 -4.15 14.50
CA MET A 1 1.90 -3.42 13.93
C MET A 1 1.78 -2.09 14.65
N GLY A 2 1.76 -0.97 13.92
CA GLY A 2 1.59 0.38 14.47
C GLY A 2 2.85 1.23 14.61
N ASN A 3 4.02 0.73 14.20
CA ASN A 3 5.24 1.54 14.11
C ASN A 3 5.09 2.57 12.98
N VAL A 4 5.71 3.73 13.14
CA VAL A 4 5.73 4.80 12.13
C VAL A 4 7.05 4.75 11.40
N TYR A 5 7.01 4.84 10.08
CA TYR A 5 8.20 4.92 9.24
C TYR A 5 8.16 6.23 8.46
N THR A 6 9.30 6.89 8.34
CA THR A 6 9.45 8.04 7.44
C THR A 6 10.71 7.88 6.61
N SER A 7 10.69 8.43 5.40
CA SER A 7 11.88 8.60 4.58
C SER A 7 12.00 10.05 4.16
N GLY A 8 13.20 10.43 3.78
CA GLY A 8 13.48 11.76 3.27
C GLY A 8 14.92 11.88 2.86
N THR A 9 15.36 13.12 2.73
CA THR A 9 16.73 13.45 2.33
C THR A 9 17.31 14.46 3.31
N PHE A 10 18.60 14.31 3.62
CA PHE A 10 19.32 15.22 4.51
C PHE A 10 20.67 15.63 3.89
N TYR A 11 21.13 16.82 4.23
CA TYR A 11 22.32 17.46 3.64
C TYR A 11 23.32 17.95 4.68
N THR A 12 23.12 17.59 5.96
CA THR A 12 24.06 17.93 7.04
C THR A 12 24.35 16.73 7.93
N ALA A 13 25.62 16.46 8.18
CA ALA A 13 26.08 15.32 9.00
C ALA A 13 25.76 15.44 10.51
N ASN A 14 25.27 16.61 10.95
CA ASN A 14 24.88 16.85 12.35
C ASN A 14 23.35 16.80 12.53
N THR A 15 22.61 16.26 11.55
CA THR A 15 21.16 16.05 11.68
C THR A 15 20.89 15.00 12.75
N ASP A 16 20.11 15.37 13.76
CA ASP A 16 19.65 14.46 14.81
C ASP A 16 18.32 13.82 14.40
N PHE A 17 18.30 12.49 14.38
CA PHE A 17 17.14 11.68 14.01
C PHE A 17 16.38 11.13 15.23
N ASP A 18 16.88 11.32 16.46
CA ASP A 18 16.16 10.97 17.69
C ASP A 18 15.39 12.20 18.20
N PRO A 19 14.04 12.24 18.12
CA PRO A 19 13.24 13.33 18.65
C PRO A 19 13.17 13.35 20.19
N GLY A 20 13.74 12.34 20.85
CA GLY A 20 13.85 12.25 22.31
C GLY A 20 15.02 13.04 22.89
N PRO A 21 15.41 12.76 24.14
CA PRO A 21 16.58 13.41 24.78
C PRO A 21 17.92 12.82 24.31
N GLY A 22 17.91 11.74 23.52
CA GLY A 22 19.10 11.16 22.90
C GLY A 22 19.59 12.00 21.71
N VAL A 23 20.71 11.60 21.13
CA VAL A 23 21.21 12.14 19.86
C VAL A 23 21.57 10.97 18.98
N PHE A 24 21.01 10.91 17.78
CA PHE A 24 21.33 9.90 16.79
C PHE A 24 21.62 10.56 15.44
N ASN A 25 22.90 10.67 15.08
CA ASN A 25 23.34 11.26 13.82
C ASN A 25 23.66 10.17 12.81
N LEU A 26 23.34 10.44 11.54
CA LEU A 26 23.76 9.61 10.40
C LEU A 26 24.94 10.25 9.68
N PRO A 27 25.90 9.44 9.16
CA PRO A 27 26.98 9.96 8.32
C PRO A 27 26.40 10.55 7.02
N LEU A 28 27.07 11.57 6.47
CA LEU A 28 26.75 12.10 5.14
C LEU A 28 27.85 11.68 4.17
N HIS A 29 27.49 11.01 3.08
CA HIS A 29 28.44 10.51 2.08
C HIS A 29 28.63 11.47 0.89
N GLY A 30 27.65 12.33 0.62
CA GLY A 30 27.66 13.27 -0.50
C GLY A 30 27.01 14.62 -0.22
N GLN A 31 26.29 15.13 -1.22
CA GLN A 31 25.55 16.39 -1.11
C GLN A 31 24.24 16.20 -0.34
N ASN A 32 23.55 15.11 -0.64
CA ASN A 32 22.23 14.77 -0.13
C ASN A 32 22.16 13.25 -0.03
N ASP A 33 21.87 12.71 1.14
CA ASP A 33 21.70 11.27 1.34
C ASP A 33 20.24 10.96 1.69
N VAL A 34 19.79 9.75 1.35
CA VAL A 34 18.47 9.25 1.73
C VAL A 34 18.54 8.74 3.16
N PHE A 35 17.55 9.10 3.98
CA PHE A 35 17.36 8.49 5.30
C PHE A 35 16.04 7.73 5.37
N VAL A 36 16.00 6.73 6.25
CA VAL A 36 14.78 6.05 6.69
C VAL A 36 14.81 5.97 8.21
N THR A 37 13.71 6.36 8.85
CA THR A 37 13.57 6.25 10.31
C THR A 37 12.38 5.40 10.68
N LYS A 38 12.43 4.79 11.86
CA LYS A 38 11.35 4.04 12.46
C LYS A 38 11.12 4.45 13.91
N PHE A 39 9.85 4.66 14.24
CA PHE A 39 9.38 4.96 15.58
C PHE A 39 8.37 3.92 16.06
N ASP A 40 8.27 3.74 17.38
CA ASP A 40 7.21 2.93 17.98
C ASP A 40 5.84 3.64 17.87
N PRO A 41 4.72 2.98 18.22
CA PRO A 41 3.40 3.60 18.15
C PRO A 41 3.21 4.82 19.06
N ASN A 42 4.09 5.03 20.04
CA ASN A 42 4.08 6.18 20.95
C ASN A 42 4.98 7.33 20.46
N GLY A 43 5.70 7.14 19.34
CA GLY A 43 6.62 8.13 18.78
C GLY A 43 8.05 8.03 19.32
N ASN A 44 8.39 6.99 20.09
CA ASN A 44 9.77 6.80 20.55
C ASN A 44 10.64 6.31 19.39
N PHE A 45 11.86 6.84 19.30
CA PHE A 45 12.87 6.42 18.33
C PHE A 45 13.22 4.93 18.46
N ILE A 46 13.28 4.21 17.34
CA ILE A 46 13.75 2.81 17.30
C ILE A 46 15.08 2.71 16.55
N TRP A 47 15.11 3.18 15.30
CA TRP A 47 16.32 3.21 14.47
C TRP A 47 16.20 4.25 13.36
N ALA A 48 17.35 4.67 12.85
CA ALA A 48 17.49 5.41 11.60
C ALA A 48 18.67 4.83 10.82
N ILE A 49 18.56 4.84 9.50
CA ILE A 49 19.60 4.42 8.55
C ILE A 49 19.71 5.46 7.45
N ASN A 50 20.87 5.52 6.78
CA ASN A 50 21.02 6.23 5.51
C ASN A 50 21.62 5.33 4.44
N VAL A 51 21.34 5.69 3.19
CA VAL A 51 21.95 5.16 1.98
C VAL A 51 22.28 6.33 1.06
N GLY A 52 23.32 6.19 0.25
CA GLY A 52 23.73 7.26 -0.67
C GLY A 52 25.15 7.12 -1.19
N GLY A 53 25.53 8.07 -2.03
CA GLY A 53 26.82 8.15 -2.69
C GLY A 53 27.47 9.53 -2.53
N PRO A 54 28.50 9.84 -3.32
CA PRO A 54 29.20 11.12 -3.25
C PRO A 54 28.41 12.31 -3.82
N ARG A 55 27.27 12.05 -4.50
CA ARG A 55 26.44 13.06 -5.16
C ARG A 55 25.09 13.23 -4.47
N GLN A 56 24.02 13.41 -5.23
CA GLN A 56 22.69 13.62 -4.70
C GLN A 56 21.89 12.31 -4.76
N ASP A 57 21.32 11.94 -3.62
CA ASP A 57 20.45 10.80 -3.45
C ASP A 57 19.16 11.31 -2.80
N ILE A 58 18.04 11.20 -3.52
CA ILE A 58 16.78 11.84 -3.14
C ILE A 58 15.68 10.80 -3.00
N SER A 59 15.05 10.76 -1.82
CA SER A 59 13.86 9.93 -1.59
C SER A 59 12.61 10.63 -2.08
N THR A 60 11.75 9.92 -2.81
CA THR A 60 10.48 10.46 -3.32
C THR A 60 9.26 9.70 -2.85
N GLY A 61 9.42 8.50 -2.28
CA GLY A 61 8.30 7.72 -1.77
C GLY A 61 8.73 6.60 -0.83
N LEU A 62 7.83 6.25 0.08
CA LEU A 62 7.96 5.16 1.05
C LEU A 62 6.61 4.45 1.18
N THR A 63 6.66 3.12 1.25
CA THR A 63 5.53 2.29 1.62
C THR A 63 6.00 1.12 2.49
N VAL A 64 5.10 0.53 3.27
CA VAL A 64 5.44 -0.51 4.24
C VAL A 64 4.42 -1.64 4.12
N ASP A 65 4.89 -2.89 4.04
CA ASP A 65 3.99 -4.04 4.01
C ASP A 65 3.45 -4.41 5.39
N ALA A 66 2.47 -5.32 5.43
CA ALA A 66 1.86 -5.78 6.69
C ALA A 66 2.85 -6.47 7.65
N SER A 67 3.99 -6.97 7.13
CA SER A 67 5.05 -7.60 7.93
C SER A 67 6.07 -6.57 8.46
N GLY A 68 6.00 -5.32 7.99
CA GLY A 68 6.85 -4.22 8.43
C GLY A 68 8.12 -4.03 7.61
N TYR A 69 8.23 -4.66 6.43
CA TYR A 69 9.30 -4.33 5.48
C TYR A 69 9.01 -2.98 4.86
N ALA A 70 10.02 -2.11 4.81
CA ALA A 70 9.93 -0.79 4.20
C ALA A 70 10.46 -0.83 2.77
N TYR A 71 9.76 -0.17 1.85
CA TYR A 71 10.12 -0.04 0.45
C TYR A 71 10.23 1.45 0.13
N VAL A 72 11.42 1.86 -0.27
CA VAL A 72 11.75 3.26 -0.53
C VAL A 72 12.13 3.40 -2.00
N THR A 73 11.58 4.42 -2.65
CA THR A 73 11.98 4.79 -4.00
C THR A 73 12.54 6.19 -4.01
N GLY A 74 13.38 6.45 -4.99
CA GLY A 74 13.95 7.76 -5.23
C GLY A 74 14.81 7.75 -6.49
N PHE A 75 15.68 8.74 -6.59
CA PHE A 75 16.69 8.78 -7.63
C PHE A 75 18.06 9.14 -7.06
N PHE A 76 19.11 8.72 -7.75
CA PHE A 76 20.49 8.93 -7.33
C PHE A 76 21.39 9.29 -8.52
N GLU A 77 22.54 9.90 -8.23
CA GLU A 77 23.61 10.17 -9.19
C GLU A 77 24.89 9.42 -8.82
N ASP A 78 25.68 9.06 -9.85
CA ASP A 78 26.96 8.36 -9.67
C ASP A 78 26.77 6.97 -8.99
N THR A 79 27.85 6.40 -8.46
CA THR A 79 27.78 5.15 -7.70
C THR A 79 27.42 5.42 -6.24
N ALA A 80 26.35 4.79 -5.75
CA ALA A 80 25.85 4.92 -4.38
C ALA A 80 25.72 3.55 -3.70
N ASP A 81 25.98 3.50 -2.39
CA ASP A 81 25.83 2.30 -1.58
C ASP A 81 24.42 2.27 -0.97
N PHE A 82 23.69 1.18 -1.25
CA PHE A 82 22.33 0.95 -0.80
C PHE A 82 22.21 -0.06 0.35
N ASP A 83 23.34 -0.60 0.85
CA ASP A 83 23.36 -1.38 2.08
C ASP A 83 23.67 -0.46 3.28
N PRO A 84 22.72 -0.19 4.19
CA PRO A 84 23.00 0.62 5.39
C PRO A 84 23.87 -0.09 6.44
N GLY A 85 24.20 -1.38 6.22
CA GLY A 85 25.05 -2.19 7.07
C GLY A 85 26.54 -2.05 6.76
N PRO A 86 27.38 -2.97 7.27
CA PRO A 86 28.82 -2.98 7.01
C PRO A 86 29.22 -3.59 5.66
N ALA A 87 28.28 -4.24 4.97
CA ALA A 87 28.49 -4.73 3.61
C ALA A 87 28.23 -3.60 2.61
N VAL A 88 28.66 -3.79 1.36
CA VAL A 88 28.52 -2.79 0.30
C VAL A 88 27.64 -3.37 -0.79
N PHE A 89 26.57 -2.65 -1.16
CA PHE A 89 25.72 -2.96 -2.29
C PHE A 89 25.57 -1.73 -3.19
N ASN A 90 26.47 -1.63 -4.18
CA ASN A 90 26.50 -0.48 -5.07
C ASN A 90 25.48 -0.62 -6.21
N LEU A 91 24.72 0.45 -6.45
CA LEU A 91 24.08 0.74 -7.72
C LEU A 91 24.86 1.87 -8.40
N ALA A 92 24.89 1.89 -9.73
CA ALA A 92 25.71 2.84 -10.49
C ALA A 92 24.87 3.54 -11.54
N ALA A 93 24.59 4.83 -11.31
CA ALA A 93 24.01 5.71 -12.31
C ALA A 93 25.12 6.31 -13.18
N SER A 94 24.72 6.88 -14.32
CA SER A 94 25.65 7.58 -15.20
C SER A 94 26.30 8.77 -14.48
N THR A 95 27.52 9.13 -14.91
CA THR A 95 28.30 10.23 -14.31
C THR A 95 28.08 11.57 -15.01
N THR A 96 27.32 11.58 -16.12
CA THR A 96 26.94 12.80 -16.83
C THR A 96 26.04 13.67 -15.97
N TRP A 97 26.20 14.98 -16.10
CA TRP A 97 25.50 15.94 -15.24
C TRP A 97 23.98 15.88 -15.48
N GLN A 98 23.19 15.71 -14.41
CA GLN A 98 21.73 15.48 -14.42
C GLN A 98 21.26 14.14 -15.02
N ASP A 99 22.17 13.18 -15.14
CA ASP A 99 21.82 11.80 -15.48
C ASP A 99 21.60 11.03 -14.18
N ILE A 100 20.33 10.96 -13.78
CA ILE A 100 19.87 10.34 -12.52
C ILE A 100 19.16 9.04 -12.84
N ASP A 101 19.34 8.02 -12.00
CA ASP A 101 18.63 6.75 -12.15
C ASP A 101 17.70 6.51 -10.97
N VAL A 102 16.63 5.76 -11.19
CA VAL A 102 15.70 5.40 -10.12
C VAL A 102 16.26 4.25 -9.31
N PHE A 103 16.17 4.35 -7.99
CA PHE A 103 16.39 3.22 -7.09
C PHE A 103 15.09 2.78 -6.44
N ILE A 104 15.01 1.48 -6.13
CA ILE A 104 13.98 0.87 -5.29
C ILE A 104 14.71 0.04 -4.24
N LEU A 105 14.61 0.43 -2.98
CA LEU A 105 15.27 -0.20 -1.83
C LEU A 105 14.24 -0.90 -0.95
N LYS A 106 14.49 -2.16 -0.60
CA LYS A 106 13.73 -2.90 0.41
C LYS A 106 14.57 -3.12 1.67
N LEU A 107 14.00 -2.75 2.81
CA LEU A 107 14.57 -2.94 4.14
C LEU A 107 13.69 -3.86 4.97
N ASP A 108 14.31 -4.68 5.79
CA ASP A 108 13.59 -5.50 6.75
C ASP A 108 13.06 -4.66 7.94
N PRO A 109 12.20 -5.23 8.81
CA PRO A 109 11.67 -4.48 9.95
C PRO A 109 12.73 -3.97 10.95
N THR A 110 13.96 -4.47 10.89
CA THR A 110 15.09 -4.02 11.72
C THR A 110 15.89 -2.88 11.08
N GLY A 111 15.57 -2.51 9.83
CA GLY A 111 16.31 -1.52 9.04
C GLY A 111 17.48 -2.13 8.27
N SER A 112 17.62 -3.45 8.26
CA SER A 112 18.70 -4.13 7.55
C SER A 112 18.39 -4.28 6.06
N PHE A 113 19.43 -4.26 5.24
CA PHE A 113 19.33 -4.44 3.79
C PHE A 113 18.63 -5.76 3.42
N SER A 114 17.67 -5.71 2.50
CA SER A 114 17.10 -6.92 1.86
C SER A 114 17.51 -7.01 0.40
N TRP A 115 17.16 -6.01 -0.40
CA TRP A 115 17.61 -5.87 -1.78
C TRP A 115 17.46 -4.41 -2.23
N ALA A 116 18.24 -4.00 -3.23
CA ALA A 116 18.01 -2.77 -3.99
C ALA A 116 18.02 -3.06 -5.49
N LYS A 117 17.21 -2.31 -6.24
CA LYS A 117 17.03 -2.42 -7.69
C LYS A 117 17.14 -1.03 -8.33
N GLN A 118 17.62 -1.01 -9.56
CA GLN A 118 17.82 0.19 -10.34
C GLN A 118 16.94 0.14 -11.60
N ILE A 119 16.37 1.28 -11.98
CA ILE A 119 15.80 1.50 -13.31
C ILE A 119 16.61 2.65 -13.91
N GLY A 120 17.41 2.35 -14.91
CA GLY A 120 18.44 3.24 -15.44
C GLY A 120 18.66 3.07 -16.94
N GLY A 121 19.21 4.09 -17.60
CA GLY A 121 19.47 4.07 -19.03
C GLY A 121 20.16 5.33 -19.54
N ASP A 122 20.01 5.60 -20.84
CA ASP A 122 20.49 6.85 -21.43
C ASP A 122 19.55 8.01 -21.04
N GLY A 123 20.03 9.01 -20.29
CA GLY A 123 19.23 10.16 -19.86
C GLY A 123 18.52 9.93 -18.53
N GLY A 124 17.98 10.98 -17.92
CA GLY A 124 17.48 10.90 -16.55
C GLY A 124 16.16 10.12 -16.37
N GLN A 125 16.12 9.33 -15.30
CA GLN A 125 14.95 8.69 -14.70
C GLN A 125 14.71 9.22 -13.28
N SER A 126 13.46 9.53 -12.96
CA SER A 126 13.07 9.98 -11.63
C SER A 126 11.77 9.32 -11.20
N SER A 127 11.73 8.76 -9.99
CA SER A 127 10.52 8.22 -9.41
C SER A 127 9.70 9.32 -8.75
N ARG A 128 8.39 9.09 -8.65
CA ARG A 128 7.46 10.01 -8.01
C ARG A 128 6.67 9.36 -6.87
N SER A 129 6.26 8.09 -7.04
CA SER A 129 5.40 7.41 -6.08
C SER A 129 5.64 5.90 -6.13
N ILE A 130 5.46 5.24 -4.97
CA ILE A 130 5.60 3.80 -4.79
C ILE A 130 4.40 3.26 -4.01
N THR A 131 3.89 2.09 -4.40
CA THR A 131 2.85 1.38 -3.65
C THR A 131 3.02 -0.13 -3.77
N LEU A 132 2.29 -0.89 -2.94
CA LEU A 132 2.34 -2.35 -2.88
C LEU A 132 0.96 -2.94 -3.07
N ASP A 133 0.86 -4.08 -3.75
CA ASP A 133 -0.35 -4.91 -3.67
C ASP A 133 -0.35 -5.85 -2.45
N GLY A 134 -1.44 -6.59 -2.25
CA GLY A 134 -1.59 -7.51 -1.13
C GLY A 134 -0.60 -8.68 -1.12
N LEU A 135 0.14 -8.93 -2.21
CA LEU A 135 1.20 -9.94 -2.31
C LEU A 135 2.59 -9.35 -2.06
N GLY A 136 2.70 -8.03 -1.86
CA GLY A 136 3.97 -7.32 -1.73
C GLY A 136 4.66 -7.03 -3.06
N ASN A 137 3.95 -7.13 -4.20
CA ASN A 137 4.52 -6.68 -5.48
C ASN A 137 4.62 -5.16 -5.47
N VAL A 138 5.72 -4.64 -6.02
CA VAL A 138 6.11 -3.24 -5.93
C VAL A 138 5.73 -2.52 -7.21
N TYR A 139 4.99 -1.42 -7.08
CA TYR A 139 4.60 -0.55 -8.19
C TYR A 139 5.30 0.79 -8.06
N THR A 140 6.10 1.15 -9.06
CA THR A 140 6.87 2.40 -9.06
C THR A 140 6.45 3.27 -10.24
N LEU A 141 5.97 4.48 -9.95
CA LEU A 141 5.55 5.49 -10.92
C LEU A 141 6.61 6.59 -11.00
N GLY A 142 6.94 7.05 -12.20
CA GLY A 142 7.91 8.11 -12.39
C GLY A 142 7.97 8.65 -13.81
N THR A 143 9.02 9.41 -14.11
CA THR A 143 9.35 9.93 -15.44
C THR A 143 10.68 9.38 -15.93
N PHE A 144 10.82 9.17 -17.24
CA PHE A 144 12.08 8.75 -17.86
C PHE A 144 12.33 9.45 -19.20
N SER A 145 13.60 9.55 -19.57
CA SER A 145 14.03 10.01 -20.89
C SER A 145 15.02 9.01 -21.50
N GLY A 146 15.13 9.04 -22.83
CA GLY A 146 16.01 8.18 -23.61
C GLY A 146 15.62 6.70 -23.58
N LEU A 147 16.60 5.83 -23.82
CA LEU A 147 16.44 4.37 -23.84
C LEU A 147 16.73 3.85 -22.44
N THR A 148 15.72 3.29 -21.78
CA THR A 148 15.81 2.85 -20.38
C THR A 148 15.44 1.39 -20.25
N ASP A 149 16.25 0.63 -19.51
CA ASP A 149 15.95 -0.75 -19.15
C ASP A 149 15.15 -0.78 -17.84
N PHE A 150 13.98 -1.42 -17.89
CA PHE A 150 13.07 -1.56 -16.75
C PHE A 150 13.17 -2.92 -16.07
N ASP A 151 13.97 -3.86 -16.60
CA ASP A 151 14.26 -5.13 -15.93
C ASP A 151 15.54 -4.98 -15.08
N PRO A 152 15.43 -4.90 -13.74
CA PRO A 152 16.61 -4.77 -12.88
C PRO A 152 17.37 -6.09 -12.68
N GLY A 153 16.99 -7.15 -13.40
CA GLY A 153 17.62 -8.47 -13.40
C GLY A 153 18.66 -8.63 -14.51
N THR A 154 18.79 -9.85 -15.04
CA THR A 154 19.67 -10.15 -16.19
C THR A 154 18.96 -10.08 -17.54
N GLY A 155 17.63 -9.92 -17.51
CA GLY A 155 16.84 -9.68 -18.72
C GLY A 155 17.00 -8.24 -19.19
N VAL A 156 16.35 -7.92 -20.30
CA VAL A 156 16.30 -6.56 -20.85
C VAL A 156 14.87 -6.28 -21.24
N TYR A 157 14.29 -5.21 -20.70
CA TYR A 157 12.99 -4.69 -21.10
C TYR A 157 13.10 -3.19 -21.31
N ASN A 158 13.40 -2.81 -22.55
CA ASN A 158 13.61 -1.42 -22.91
C ASN A 158 12.31 -0.69 -23.24
N LEU A 159 12.15 0.50 -22.69
CA LEU A 159 11.22 1.51 -23.19
C LEU A 159 12.02 2.73 -23.68
N THR A 160 11.44 3.51 -24.58
CA THR A 160 12.02 4.77 -25.03
C THR A 160 11.07 5.92 -24.76
N GLY A 161 11.58 7.00 -24.16
CA GLY A 161 10.79 8.14 -23.72
C GLY A 161 11.49 9.48 -23.90
N SER A 162 10.74 10.56 -23.79
CA SER A 162 11.24 11.94 -23.83
C SER A 162 10.61 12.73 -22.69
N SER A 163 11.04 12.45 -21.46
CA SER A 163 10.38 12.90 -20.21
C SER A 163 8.97 12.33 -20.06
N SER A 164 8.85 11.03 -20.35
CA SER A 164 7.62 10.26 -20.41
C SER A 164 7.27 9.64 -19.06
N THR A 165 5.97 9.46 -18.76
CA THR A 165 5.58 8.68 -17.56
C THR A 165 5.90 7.21 -17.76
N PHE A 166 6.41 6.57 -16.72
CA PHE A 166 6.44 5.11 -16.63
C PHE A 166 5.69 4.63 -15.39
N ILE A 167 5.18 3.41 -15.47
CA ILE A 167 4.77 2.60 -14.33
C ILE A 167 5.44 1.23 -14.48
N SER A 168 6.16 0.80 -13.44
CA SER A 168 6.84 -0.49 -13.37
C SER A 168 6.26 -1.35 -12.25
N LYS A 169 6.17 -2.66 -12.49
CA LYS A 169 5.78 -3.66 -11.51
C LYS A 169 6.92 -4.68 -11.32
N LEU A 170 7.39 -4.80 -10.09
CA LEU A 170 8.30 -5.84 -9.63
C LEU A 170 7.58 -6.81 -8.68
N ASP A 171 8.02 -8.06 -8.60
CA ASP A 171 7.57 -8.96 -7.54
C ASP A 171 8.16 -8.59 -6.18
N ASN A 172 7.72 -9.26 -5.12
CA ASN A 172 8.20 -9.03 -3.75
C ASN A 172 9.71 -9.31 -3.54
N ALA A 173 10.33 -10.06 -4.45
CA ALA A 173 11.77 -10.34 -4.49
C ALA A 173 12.55 -9.33 -5.37
N GLY A 174 11.86 -8.37 -6.00
CA GLY A 174 12.44 -7.36 -6.87
C GLY A 174 12.71 -7.86 -8.29
N ASN A 175 12.11 -8.98 -8.72
CA ASN A 175 12.20 -9.45 -10.09
C ASN A 175 11.18 -8.71 -10.98
N PHE A 176 11.55 -8.46 -12.23
CA PHE A 176 10.69 -7.81 -13.21
C PHE A 176 9.40 -8.60 -13.50
N ILE A 177 8.26 -7.89 -13.57
CA ILE A 177 7.00 -8.45 -14.06
C ILE A 177 6.57 -7.74 -15.35
N TRP A 178 6.39 -6.41 -15.30
CA TRP A 178 6.08 -5.61 -16.48
C TRP A 178 6.41 -4.13 -16.24
N ALA A 179 6.64 -3.37 -17.32
CA ALA A 179 6.67 -1.92 -17.31
C ALA A 179 5.88 -1.35 -18.49
N LYS A 180 5.26 -0.19 -18.28
CA LYS A 180 4.40 0.50 -19.25
C LYS A 180 4.73 2.00 -19.28
N THR A 181 4.54 2.61 -20.44
CA THR A 181 4.63 4.05 -20.66
C THR A 181 3.45 4.48 -21.53
N ASN A 182 2.91 5.67 -21.26
CA ASN A 182 1.83 6.26 -22.06
C ASN A 182 2.38 7.08 -23.24
N TYR A 183 3.68 7.05 -23.50
CA TYR A 183 4.28 7.99 -24.43
C TYR A 183 4.17 7.59 -25.90
N ASN A 184 3.63 8.50 -26.70
CA ASN A 184 3.64 8.48 -28.14
C ASN A 184 4.26 9.79 -28.67
N THR A 185 5.38 9.69 -29.41
CA THR A 185 6.16 10.82 -29.97
C THR A 185 5.38 11.70 -30.96
N ASN A 186 4.16 11.33 -31.32
CA ASN A 186 3.44 11.94 -32.44
C ASN A 186 2.61 13.19 -32.07
N TYR A 187 2.42 13.50 -30.78
CA TYR A 187 1.38 14.46 -30.36
C TYR A 187 1.84 15.67 -29.53
N GLY A 188 3.15 15.83 -29.27
CA GLY A 188 3.74 17.05 -28.70
C GLY A 188 3.50 17.32 -27.19
N GLY A 189 2.55 16.61 -26.57
CA GLY A 189 2.19 16.77 -25.16
C GLY A 189 3.24 16.33 -24.14
N GLN A 190 3.17 16.90 -22.92
CA GLN A 190 3.98 16.52 -21.77
C GLN A 190 3.11 15.94 -20.65
N GLU A 191 3.63 14.95 -19.93
CA GLU A 191 3.00 14.36 -18.74
C GLU A 191 3.73 14.73 -17.45
N TYR A 192 2.95 14.82 -16.37
CA TYR A 192 3.41 15.12 -15.03
C TYR A 192 2.77 14.09 -14.09
N PRO A 193 3.38 12.90 -13.90
CA PRO A 193 2.85 11.89 -12.98
C PRO A 193 2.92 12.39 -11.54
N SER A 194 1.99 11.91 -10.70
CA SER A 194 1.82 12.41 -9.33
C SER A 194 1.78 11.29 -8.29
N SER A 195 0.91 10.30 -8.43
CA SER A 195 0.68 9.29 -7.41
C SER A 195 0.12 8.00 -8.01
N VAL A 196 0.45 6.86 -7.39
CA VAL A 196 -0.05 5.53 -7.75
C VAL A 196 -0.75 4.87 -6.55
N ALA A 197 -1.83 4.14 -6.82
CA ALA A 197 -2.58 3.35 -5.85
C ALA A 197 -3.03 2.03 -6.49
N VAL A 198 -3.30 1.02 -5.67
CA VAL A 198 -3.79 -0.29 -6.11
C VAL A 198 -5.02 -0.70 -5.34
N ASP A 199 -5.97 -1.36 -6.01
CA ASP A 199 -7.15 -1.91 -5.34
C ASP A 199 -6.93 -3.35 -4.86
N ALA A 200 -7.90 -3.88 -4.12
CA ALA A 200 -7.86 -5.25 -3.59
C ALA A 200 -7.87 -6.35 -4.69
N SER A 201 -8.19 -6.00 -5.94
CA SER A 201 -8.10 -6.89 -7.10
C SER A 201 -6.77 -6.73 -7.85
N ASN A 202 -5.82 -5.99 -7.28
CA ASN A 202 -4.51 -5.66 -7.83
C ASN A 202 -4.57 -4.85 -9.14
N ASN A 203 -5.70 -4.18 -9.43
CA ASN A 203 -5.72 -3.17 -10.49
C ASN A 203 -4.93 -1.95 -10.03
N VAL A 204 -4.25 -1.31 -10.98
CA VAL A 204 -3.38 -0.17 -10.74
C VAL A 204 -4.05 1.08 -11.22
N TYR A 205 -4.03 2.12 -10.39
CA TYR A 205 -4.52 3.44 -10.70
C TYR A 205 -3.35 4.39 -10.55
N PHE A 206 -3.12 5.25 -11.52
CA PHE A 206 -2.14 6.32 -11.38
C PHE A 206 -2.70 7.60 -11.94
N ALA A 207 -2.31 8.71 -11.31
CA ALA A 207 -2.74 10.03 -11.72
C ALA A 207 -1.57 10.90 -12.15
N GLY A 208 -1.91 11.87 -12.99
CA GLY A 208 -1.00 12.92 -13.40
C GLY A 208 -1.74 14.03 -14.10
N SER A 209 -0.99 15.00 -14.57
CA SER A 209 -1.49 16.06 -15.44
C SER A 209 -0.82 15.97 -16.80
N PHE A 210 -1.50 16.42 -17.85
CA PHE A 210 -0.93 16.45 -19.20
C PHE A 210 -1.26 17.74 -19.96
N THR A 211 -0.46 18.06 -20.96
CA THR A 211 -0.68 19.16 -21.92
C THR A 211 -0.90 18.62 -23.33
N GLU A 212 -1.52 19.44 -24.17
CA GLU A 212 -1.72 19.17 -25.60
C GLU A 212 -2.45 17.83 -25.87
N THR A 213 -2.10 17.11 -26.92
CA THR A 213 -2.72 15.82 -27.27
C THR A 213 -1.84 14.67 -26.81
N MET A 214 -2.45 13.63 -26.26
CA MET A 214 -1.75 12.49 -25.69
C MET A 214 -2.52 11.19 -25.87
N ASP A 215 -1.78 10.10 -26.05
CA ASP A 215 -2.29 8.73 -26.04
C ASP A 215 -2.13 8.15 -24.63
N PHE A 216 -3.16 7.50 -24.12
CA PHE A 216 -3.18 6.93 -22.76
C PHE A 216 -3.23 5.42 -22.74
N ASP A 217 -3.27 4.77 -23.91
CA ASP A 217 -3.16 3.31 -24.01
C ASP A 217 -1.67 2.92 -24.15
N PRO A 218 -1.04 2.33 -23.12
CA PRO A 218 0.33 1.82 -23.22
C PRO A 218 0.47 0.55 -24.10
N GLY A 219 -0.62 0.02 -24.64
CA GLY A 219 -0.67 -1.14 -25.53
C GLY A 219 -0.65 -0.76 -27.03
N PRO A 220 -1.06 -1.70 -27.92
CA PRO A 220 -1.17 -1.43 -29.35
C PRO A 220 -2.44 -0.66 -29.74
N GLY A 221 -3.36 -0.42 -28.79
CA GLY A 221 -4.53 0.40 -29.01
C GLY A 221 -4.19 1.89 -29.03
N ILE A 222 -5.20 2.73 -29.21
CA ILE A 222 -5.07 4.18 -29.19
C ILE A 222 -6.22 4.73 -28.35
N TYR A 223 -5.90 5.50 -27.31
CA TYR A 223 -6.87 6.25 -26.53
C TYR A 223 -6.39 7.69 -26.35
N ILE A 224 -6.90 8.60 -27.18
CA ILE A 224 -6.41 9.98 -27.22
C ILE A 224 -7.26 10.90 -26.33
N LEU A 225 -6.59 11.71 -25.51
CA LEU A 225 -7.16 12.90 -24.89
C LEU A 225 -6.43 14.16 -25.38
N THR A 226 -7.16 15.26 -25.50
CA THR A 226 -6.61 16.55 -25.93
C THR A 226 -6.96 17.63 -24.90
N ALA A 227 -5.94 18.25 -24.32
CA ALA A 227 -6.05 19.51 -23.59
C ALA A 227 -6.03 20.69 -24.57
N LEU A 228 -6.80 21.75 -24.28
CA LEU A 228 -6.77 22.95 -25.09
C LEU A 228 -5.40 23.64 -24.98
N THR A 229 -5.06 24.49 -25.94
CA THR A 229 -3.79 25.21 -25.95
C THR A 229 -3.64 26.05 -24.69
N GLY A 230 -2.57 25.82 -23.93
CA GLY A 230 -2.30 26.50 -22.67
C GLY A 230 -3.04 25.91 -21.47
N GLU A 231 -3.79 24.81 -21.61
CA GLU A 231 -4.40 24.10 -20.49
C GLU A 231 -3.55 22.90 -20.05
N ARG A 232 -3.72 22.52 -18.77
CA ARG A 232 -3.25 21.26 -18.20
C ARG A 232 -4.44 20.51 -17.64
N LEU A 233 -4.64 19.27 -18.10
CA LEU A 233 -5.73 18.42 -17.63
C LEU A 233 -5.22 17.35 -16.69
N SER A 234 -5.91 17.17 -15.57
CA SER A 234 -5.63 16.10 -14.62
C SER A 234 -6.42 14.84 -14.98
N VAL A 235 -5.76 13.70 -14.92
CA VAL A 235 -6.31 12.40 -15.32
C VAL A 235 -6.01 11.31 -14.31
N VAL A 236 -6.84 10.27 -14.32
CA VAL A 236 -6.57 8.99 -13.69
C VAL A 236 -6.59 7.91 -14.75
N THR A 237 -5.52 7.12 -14.82
CA THR A 237 -5.43 5.95 -15.70
C THR A 237 -5.54 4.69 -14.86
N LYS A 238 -6.37 3.74 -15.31
CA LYS A 238 -6.51 2.41 -14.73
C LYS A 238 -5.90 1.35 -15.63
N LEU A 239 -5.04 0.52 -15.05
CA LEU A 239 -4.54 -0.73 -15.63
C LEU A 239 -5.04 -1.92 -14.82
N ASP A 240 -5.20 -3.07 -15.45
CA ASP A 240 -5.41 -4.33 -14.72
C ASP A 240 -4.12 -4.83 -14.05
N ALA A 241 -4.20 -5.93 -13.31
CA ALA A 241 -3.05 -6.51 -12.62
C ALA A 241 -1.89 -6.96 -13.55
N ALA A 242 -2.19 -7.20 -14.83
CA ALA A 242 -1.23 -7.56 -15.87
C ALA A 242 -0.69 -6.34 -16.63
N GLY A 243 -1.11 -5.13 -16.25
CA GLY A 243 -0.68 -3.88 -16.87
C GLY A 243 -1.40 -3.56 -18.18
N ASN A 244 -2.55 -4.19 -18.47
CA ASN A 244 -3.36 -3.85 -19.64
C ASN A 244 -4.26 -2.65 -19.35
N PHE A 245 -4.32 -1.72 -20.30
CA PHE A 245 -5.18 -0.55 -20.23
C PHE A 245 -6.66 -0.92 -20.04
N GLN A 246 -7.33 -0.23 -19.12
CA GLN A 246 -8.77 -0.37 -18.89
C GLN A 246 -9.52 0.89 -19.30
N TRP A 247 -9.11 2.04 -18.75
CA TRP A 247 -9.67 3.35 -19.06
C TRP A 247 -8.75 4.46 -18.56
N VAL A 248 -8.93 5.66 -19.12
CA VAL A 248 -8.46 6.92 -18.53
C VAL A 248 -9.67 7.82 -18.32
N ALA A 249 -9.73 8.45 -17.15
CA ALA A 249 -10.79 9.37 -16.77
C ALA A 249 -10.22 10.78 -16.71
N ASN A 250 -10.80 11.69 -17.49
CA ASN A 250 -10.53 13.12 -17.36
C ASN A 250 -11.20 13.63 -16.08
N ALA A 251 -10.38 14.07 -15.12
CA ALA A 251 -10.85 14.60 -13.84
C ALA A 251 -11.09 16.12 -13.86
N GLY A 252 -10.99 16.72 -15.04
CA GLY A 252 -11.39 18.09 -15.39
C GLY A 252 -10.57 19.21 -14.74
N SER A 253 -10.27 20.25 -15.51
CA SER A 253 -10.21 21.64 -15.04
C SER A 253 -10.28 22.60 -16.24
N THR A 254 -10.63 23.87 -15.96
CA THR A 254 -10.56 24.99 -16.90
C THR A 254 -9.37 25.92 -16.60
N LEU A 255 -8.49 25.53 -15.66
CA LEU A 255 -7.36 26.30 -15.15
C LEU A 255 -6.22 25.36 -14.68
N PHE A 256 -4.98 25.88 -14.67
CA PHE A 256 -3.70 25.21 -14.40
C PHE A 256 -3.59 24.51 -13.04
N TYR A 257 -4.32 23.42 -12.80
CA TYR A 257 -4.24 22.66 -11.54
C TYR A 257 -3.54 21.32 -11.74
N PHE A 258 -2.51 21.07 -10.94
CA PHE A 258 -1.83 19.78 -10.90
C PHE A 258 -2.63 18.72 -10.13
N ALA A 259 -2.53 17.48 -10.59
CA ALA A 259 -2.85 16.29 -9.80
C ALA A 259 -1.74 16.09 -8.76
N HIS A 260 -2.12 15.81 -7.51
CA HIS A 260 -1.17 15.64 -6.41
C HIS A 260 -1.12 14.21 -5.89
N SER A 261 -2.27 13.67 -5.49
CA SER A 261 -2.33 12.39 -4.79
C SER A 261 -3.62 11.66 -5.08
N ILE A 262 -3.57 10.33 -5.07
CA ILE A 262 -4.73 9.46 -5.24
C ILE A 262 -4.81 8.42 -4.15
N ASP A 263 -6.02 7.97 -3.88
CA ASP A 263 -6.28 6.77 -3.12
C ASP A 263 -7.53 6.06 -3.65
N VAL A 264 -7.65 4.76 -3.39
CA VAL A 264 -8.69 3.89 -3.95
C VAL A 264 -9.39 3.13 -2.85
N ASP A 265 -10.72 3.20 -2.83
CA ASP A 265 -11.51 2.47 -1.84
C ASP A 265 -11.65 0.98 -2.18
N ALA A 266 -12.15 0.19 -1.21
CA ALA A 266 -12.36 -1.25 -1.39
C ALA A 266 -13.37 -1.61 -2.50
N ASN A 267 -14.21 -0.65 -2.94
CA ASN A 267 -15.14 -0.84 -4.05
C ASN A 267 -14.50 -0.47 -5.41
N GLY A 268 -13.27 0.02 -5.42
CA GLY A 268 -12.56 0.47 -6.61
C GLY A 268 -12.92 1.89 -7.05
N ASN A 269 -13.56 2.71 -6.21
CA ASN A 269 -13.71 4.13 -6.51
C ASN A 269 -12.37 4.83 -6.25
N THR A 270 -11.95 5.64 -7.20
CA THR A 270 -10.72 6.44 -7.07
C THR A 270 -11.05 7.84 -6.59
N PHE A 271 -10.34 8.29 -5.57
CA PHE A 271 -10.36 9.67 -5.10
C PHE A 271 -9.08 10.35 -5.58
N LEU A 272 -9.23 11.40 -6.38
CA LEU A 272 -8.11 12.19 -6.89
C LEU A 272 -8.13 13.57 -6.25
N MET A 273 -7.02 13.88 -5.58
CA MET A 273 -6.73 15.20 -5.08
C MET A 273 -5.97 16.02 -6.12
N LYS A 274 -6.55 17.16 -6.49
CA LYS A 274 -5.92 18.23 -7.26
C LYS A 274 -5.71 19.44 -6.35
N GLU A 275 -4.92 20.43 -6.77
CA GLU A 275 -4.56 21.62 -5.97
C GLU A 275 -5.70 22.12 -5.06
N GLN A 276 -6.85 22.46 -5.65
CA GLN A 276 -8.01 23.05 -4.97
C GLN A 276 -9.31 22.24 -5.10
N SER A 277 -9.25 20.98 -5.56
CA SER A 277 -10.47 20.18 -5.74
C SER A 277 -10.26 18.68 -5.65
N LEU A 278 -11.26 18.00 -5.09
CA LEU A 278 -11.35 16.56 -4.93
C LEU A 278 -12.33 15.99 -5.94
N CYS A 279 -11.92 14.97 -6.68
CA CYS A 279 -12.80 14.21 -7.56
C CYS A 279 -12.98 12.80 -7.04
N LYS A 280 -14.19 12.25 -7.18
CA LYS A 280 -14.45 10.81 -7.02
C LYS A 280 -14.83 10.22 -8.35
N ILE A 281 -14.17 9.13 -8.72
CA ILE A 281 -14.31 8.44 -10.00
C ILE A 281 -14.73 7.00 -9.71
N SER A 282 -15.76 6.52 -10.41
CA SER A 282 -16.26 5.15 -10.28
C SER A 282 -15.26 4.11 -10.82
N PRO A 283 -15.40 2.82 -10.47
CA PRO A 283 -14.49 1.77 -10.94
C PRO A 283 -14.47 1.59 -12.47
N GLY A 284 -15.51 2.09 -13.16
CA GLY A 284 -15.64 2.12 -14.62
C GLY A 284 -15.19 3.42 -15.28
N GLY A 285 -14.53 4.33 -14.55
CA GLY A 285 -13.95 5.56 -15.11
C GLY A 285 -14.90 6.76 -15.20
N ASN A 286 -16.15 6.64 -14.74
CA ASN A 286 -17.08 7.78 -14.73
C ASN A 286 -16.81 8.70 -13.54
N LEU A 287 -16.70 10.01 -13.77
CA LEU A 287 -16.67 11.03 -12.73
C LEU A 287 -18.00 11.04 -11.98
N LEU A 288 -17.98 10.73 -10.68
CA LEU A 288 -19.16 10.71 -9.82
C LEU A 288 -19.47 12.11 -9.28
N TRP A 289 -18.44 12.81 -8.79
CA TRP A 289 -18.54 14.18 -8.35
C TRP A 289 -17.18 14.86 -8.30
N THR A 290 -17.21 16.19 -8.32
CA THR A 290 -16.07 17.07 -8.03
C THR A 290 -16.49 18.04 -6.93
N LYS A 291 -15.61 18.23 -5.95
CA LYS A 291 -15.79 19.10 -4.80
C LYS A 291 -14.62 20.07 -4.75
N ASN A 292 -14.89 21.37 -4.68
CA ASN A 292 -13.84 22.35 -4.48
C ASN A 292 -13.57 22.46 -2.98
N ILE A 293 -12.29 22.56 -2.60
CA ILE A 293 -11.87 22.75 -1.23
C ILE A 293 -11.09 24.07 -1.24
N GLY A 294 -11.61 25.09 -0.57
CA GLY A 294 -11.02 26.43 -0.57
C GLY A 294 -11.63 27.44 -1.53
N GLY A 295 -11.07 28.65 -1.49
CA GLY A 295 -11.48 29.82 -2.28
C GLY A 295 -10.45 30.18 -3.36
N ARG A 296 -10.44 31.46 -3.81
CA ARG A 296 -9.44 31.96 -4.78
C ARG A 296 -8.04 32.22 -4.16
N ALA A 297 -7.63 31.51 -3.10
CA ALA A 297 -6.44 31.88 -2.32
C ALA A 297 -5.56 30.69 -1.86
N TYR A 298 -4.56 30.34 -2.67
CA TYR A 298 -3.33 29.59 -2.32
C TYR A 298 -3.47 28.43 -1.32
N GLU A 299 -4.45 27.55 -1.52
CA GLU A 299 -4.50 26.22 -0.92
C GLU A 299 -3.77 25.22 -1.83
N PHE A 300 -2.83 24.46 -1.28
CA PHE A 300 -2.16 23.37 -1.98
C PHE A 300 -2.33 22.08 -1.19
N SER A 301 -3.27 21.24 -1.63
CA SER A 301 -3.42 19.89 -1.11
C SER A 301 -2.26 19.02 -1.60
N GLN A 302 -1.62 18.27 -0.70
CA GLN A 302 -0.41 17.50 -1.03
C GLN A 302 -0.65 15.99 -1.02
N SER A 303 -1.44 15.48 -0.07
CA SER A 303 -1.65 14.04 0.10
C SER A 303 -3.07 13.74 0.57
N ILE A 304 -3.59 12.60 0.10
CA ILE A 304 -4.90 12.05 0.45
C ILE A 304 -4.74 10.62 0.97
N HIS A 305 -5.57 10.24 1.94
CA HIS A 305 -5.72 8.85 2.37
C HIS A 305 -7.17 8.56 2.80
N LEU A 306 -7.63 7.33 2.59
CA LEU A 306 -8.97 6.87 2.93
C LEU A 306 -8.95 5.99 4.18
N ASP A 307 -9.97 6.10 5.03
CA ASP A 307 -10.21 5.08 6.06
C ASP A 307 -10.99 3.87 5.52
N GLY A 308 -11.18 2.85 6.34
CA GLY A 308 -11.93 1.64 5.97
C GLY A 308 -13.42 1.87 5.63
N ASN A 309 -13.97 3.05 5.92
CA ASN A 309 -15.33 3.46 5.53
C ASN A 309 -15.33 4.40 4.31
N SER A 310 -14.16 4.57 3.66
CA SER A 310 -13.94 5.48 2.54
C SER A 310 -14.16 6.96 2.90
N ASN A 311 -14.02 7.34 4.18
CA ASN A 311 -13.92 8.74 4.54
C ASN A 311 -12.56 9.28 4.09
N VAL A 312 -12.53 10.55 3.69
CA VAL A 312 -11.40 11.16 3.04
C VAL A 312 -10.61 12.01 4.03
N TYR A 313 -9.30 11.80 4.08
CA TYR A 313 -8.38 12.60 4.87
C TYR A 313 -7.38 13.27 3.94
N ILE A 314 -7.23 14.58 4.06
CA ILE A 314 -6.38 15.40 3.20
C ILE A 314 -5.45 16.21 4.08
N THR A 315 -4.19 16.34 3.65
CA THR A 315 -3.28 17.33 4.22
C THR A 315 -2.67 18.19 3.14
N GLY A 316 -2.22 19.36 3.53
CA GLY A 316 -1.62 20.34 2.63
C GLY A 316 -1.35 21.64 3.35
N VAL A 317 -1.24 22.70 2.58
CA VAL A 317 -0.94 24.04 3.08
C VAL A 317 -1.96 25.04 2.63
N PHE A 318 -2.14 26.10 3.41
CA PHE A 318 -3.04 27.20 3.08
C PHE A 318 -2.51 28.54 3.60
N ARG A 319 -2.97 29.64 3.00
CA ARG A 319 -2.66 31.02 3.41
C ARG A 319 -3.92 31.84 3.53
N ASN A 320 -3.89 32.89 4.34
CA ASN A 320 -5.05 33.75 4.59
C ASN A 320 -6.25 32.96 5.13
N THR A 321 -7.46 33.49 4.92
CA THR A 321 -8.71 32.83 5.27
C THR A 321 -9.20 31.96 4.12
N VAL A 322 -9.48 30.69 4.42
CA VAL A 322 -9.87 29.64 3.46
C VAL A 322 -11.13 28.95 3.96
N ASP A 323 -12.07 28.70 3.05
CA ASP A 323 -13.28 27.92 3.32
C ASP A 323 -13.03 26.42 3.06
N PHE A 324 -13.00 25.62 4.11
CA PHE A 324 -12.75 24.19 4.02
C PHE A 324 -14.02 23.35 3.82
N ASP A 325 -15.22 23.96 3.75
CA ASP A 325 -16.45 23.24 3.45
C ASP A 325 -16.67 23.12 1.93
N PRO A 326 -16.55 21.92 1.32
CA PRO A 326 -16.85 21.71 -0.09
C PRO A 326 -18.34 21.76 -0.46
N GLY A 327 -19.23 21.89 0.52
CA GLY A 327 -20.67 21.97 0.38
C GLY A 327 -21.20 23.40 0.22
N PRO A 328 -22.52 23.61 0.42
CA PRO A 328 -23.13 24.95 0.44
C PRO A 328 -22.93 25.69 1.77
N GLY A 329 -22.38 25.03 2.80
CA GLY A 329 -22.02 25.66 4.07
C GLY A 329 -20.75 26.49 3.95
N THR A 330 -20.31 27.05 5.07
CA THR A 330 -19.03 27.75 5.17
C THR A 330 -18.30 27.32 6.43
N HIS A 331 -17.02 27.00 6.30
CA HIS A 331 -16.12 26.69 7.41
C HIS A 331 -14.76 27.36 7.19
N ASN A 332 -14.70 28.63 7.58
CA ASN A 332 -13.50 29.45 7.40
C ASN A 332 -12.44 29.19 8.46
N VAL A 333 -11.22 28.91 8.03
CA VAL A 333 -10.01 28.85 8.86
C VAL A 333 -9.03 29.91 8.37
N THR A 334 -8.31 30.57 9.28
CA THR A 334 -7.36 31.65 8.92
C THR A 334 -5.96 31.27 9.36
N ALA A 335 -5.03 31.25 8.40
CA ALA A 335 -3.61 31.01 8.65
C ALA A 335 -3.07 32.00 9.70
N TYR A 336 -2.16 31.54 10.56
CA TYR A 336 -1.50 32.34 11.56
C TYR A 336 -0.46 33.27 10.91
N GLY A 337 -0.08 34.33 11.63
CA GLY A 337 0.94 35.26 11.15
C GLY A 337 0.57 36.09 9.91
N SER A 338 1.56 36.32 9.06
CA SER A 338 1.46 37.16 7.85
C SER A 338 0.82 36.40 6.70
N SER A 339 0.14 37.11 5.79
CA SER A 339 -0.43 36.56 4.54
C SER A 339 0.60 35.92 3.59
N SER A 340 1.89 36.08 3.87
CA SER A 340 3.00 35.47 3.14
C SER A 340 3.38 34.06 3.62
N PHE A 341 2.96 33.65 4.82
CA PHE A 341 3.31 32.35 5.39
C PHE A 341 2.20 31.33 5.15
N ASN A 342 2.62 30.08 4.97
CA ASN A 342 1.74 28.93 4.87
C ASN A 342 1.55 28.31 6.24
N ASP A 343 0.34 27.84 6.50
CA ASP A 343 0.03 26.94 7.61
C ASP A 343 -0.36 25.57 7.07
N ALA A 344 -0.09 24.54 7.86
CA ALA A 344 -0.48 23.18 7.54
C ALA A 344 -1.93 22.93 7.96
N PHE A 345 -2.61 22.01 7.28
CA PHE A 345 -3.93 21.54 7.70
C PHE A 345 -4.08 20.03 7.59
N VAL A 346 -5.01 19.49 8.38
CA VAL A 346 -5.58 18.15 8.22
C VAL A 346 -7.09 18.31 8.08
N LEU A 347 -7.64 17.90 6.94
CA LEU A 347 -9.06 17.97 6.62
C LEU A 347 -9.64 16.55 6.60
N ARG A 348 -10.81 16.37 7.21
CA ARG A 348 -11.62 15.16 7.08
C ARG A 348 -12.94 15.46 6.40
N LEU A 349 -13.25 14.67 5.37
CA LEU A 349 -14.55 14.63 4.69
C LEU A 349 -15.17 13.25 4.82
N ASP A 350 -16.49 13.15 4.71
CA ASP A 350 -17.18 11.86 4.60
C ASP A 350 -16.97 11.22 3.20
N ASN A 351 -17.44 9.98 3.02
CA ASN A 351 -17.34 9.26 1.73
C ASN A 351 -18.10 9.93 0.55
N ASN A 352 -18.98 10.88 0.85
CA ASN A 352 -19.69 11.69 -0.16
C ASN A 352 -18.98 13.03 -0.44
N GLY A 353 -17.83 13.26 0.20
CA GLY A 353 -17.07 14.51 0.10
C GLY A 353 -17.74 15.67 0.83
N ASN A 354 -18.56 15.43 1.85
CA ASN A 354 -19.11 16.48 2.70
C ASN A 354 -18.14 16.79 3.85
N PHE A 355 -18.09 18.06 4.26
CA PHE A 355 -17.28 18.51 5.39
C PHE A 355 -17.60 17.75 6.67
N VAL A 356 -16.55 17.34 7.41
CA VAL A 356 -16.68 16.79 8.77
C VAL A 356 -15.96 17.67 9.78
N TRP A 357 -14.66 17.89 9.58
CA TRP A 357 -13.86 18.83 10.36
C TRP A 357 -12.56 19.17 9.62
N VAL A 358 -11.95 20.30 9.95
CA VAL A 358 -10.58 20.66 9.55
C VAL A 358 -9.81 21.09 10.79
N GLN A 359 -8.53 20.75 10.82
CA GLN A 359 -7.59 21.17 11.83
C GLN A 359 -6.41 21.90 11.20
N GLN A 360 -6.13 23.09 11.70
CA GLN A 360 -4.91 23.85 11.40
C GLN A 360 -3.76 23.38 12.29
N LEU A 361 -2.57 23.29 11.71
CA LEU A 361 -1.31 23.02 12.38
C LEU A 361 -0.34 24.16 12.01
N GLY A 362 0.24 24.83 12.98
CA GLY A 362 1.18 25.92 12.69
C GLY A 362 1.33 26.99 13.76
N GLY A 363 2.05 28.04 13.40
CA GLY A 363 2.33 29.23 14.21
C GLY A 363 2.50 30.47 13.32
N ASN A 364 3.11 31.54 13.83
CA ASN A 364 3.20 32.80 13.08
C ASN A 364 4.25 32.81 11.95
N SER A 365 4.66 31.64 11.48
CA SER A 365 5.78 31.40 10.55
C SER A 365 5.41 30.29 9.57
N GLU A 366 6.33 29.89 8.68
CA GLU A 366 5.99 28.94 7.61
C GLU A 366 5.98 27.49 8.10
N ASP A 367 4.82 26.85 7.91
CA ASP A 367 4.52 25.48 8.32
C ASP A 367 3.87 24.71 7.17
N LEU A 368 4.51 23.61 6.76
CA LEU A 368 4.07 22.81 5.62
C LEU A 368 3.68 21.39 6.05
N ALA A 369 2.73 20.78 5.34
CA ALA A 369 2.41 19.36 5.44
C ALA A 369 2.56 18.68 4.07
N TYR A 370 3.11 17.48 4.06
CA TYR A 370 3.46 16.75 2.84
C TYR A 370 2.72 15.42 2.66
N SER A 371 2.59 14.63 3.72
CA SER A 371 2.00 13.29 3.64
C SER A 371 0.99 13.07 4.77
N ILE A 372 -0.07 12.31 4.47
CA ILE A 372 -1.05 11.85 5.46
C ILE A 372 -1.26 10.34 5.33
N PHE A 373 -1.43 9.68 6.47
CA PHE A 373 -1.77 8.27 6.55
C PHE A 373 -2.78 8.03 7.69
N VAL A 374 -3.74 7.14 7.48
CA VAL A 374 -4.72 6.78 8.52
C VAL A 374 -4.65 5.27 8.76
N ASN A 375 -4.33 4.89 9.99
CA ASN A 375 -4.25 3.47 10.32
C ASN A 375 -5.64 2.87 10.56
N PRO A 376 -5.81 1.52 10.55
CA PRO A 376 -7.12 0.90 10.73
C PRO A 376 -7.85 1.28 12.05
N PRO A 377 -7.17 1.51 13.19
CA PRO A 377 -7.80 2.09 14.38
C PRO A 377 -8.33 3.53 14.23
N GLY A 378 -7.98 4.23 13.15
CA GLY A 378 -8.40 5.60 12.87
C GLY A 378 -7.48 6.69 13.42
N ASN A 379 -6.23 6.37 13.78
CA ASN A 379 -5.24 7.39 14.09
C ASN A 379 -4.69 7.96 12.80
N ILE A 380 -4.50 9.28 12.79
CA ILE A 380 -4.06 10.06 11.64
C ILE A 380 -2.61 10.44 11.90
N TYR A 381 -1.77 10.25 10.89
CA TYR A 381 -0.37 10.62 10.90
C TYR A 381 -0.15 11.63 9.78
N SER A 382 0.44 12.78 10.10
CA SER A 382 0.89 13.73 9.09
C SER A 382 2.37 14.05 9.27
N THR A 383 3.04 14.35 8.17
CA THR A 383 4.45 14.75 8.16
C THR A 383 4.63 16.08 7.44
N GLY A 384 5.68 16.80 7.79
CA GLY A 384 5.95 18.11 7.23
C GLY A 384 7.17 18.76 7.85
N TYR A 385 7.32 20.07 7.66
CA TYR A 385 8.28 20.87 8.41
C TYR A 385 7.64 22.16 8.87
N PHE A 386 8.18 22.71 9.96
CA PHE A 386 7.77 23.98 10.53
C PHE A 386 8.98 24.88 10.74
N THR A 387 8.76 26.19 10.85
CA THR A 387 9.82 27.17 11.15
C THR A 387 9.55 27.83 12.47
N ILE A 388 10.61 28.13 13.23
CA ILE A 388 10.59 28.89 14.49
C ILE A 388 9.74 28.25 15.59
N SER A 389 8.41 28.27 15.46
CA SER A 389 7.48 27.66 16.40
C SER A 389 6.16 27.29 15.72
N ALA A 390 5.63 26.11 16.01
CA ALA A 390 4.31 25.68 15.55
C ALA A 390 3.55 24.96 16.66
N ASP A 391 2.24 25.18 16.73
CA ASP A 391 1.32 24.46 17.61
C ASP A 391 0.76 23.24 16.88
N PHE A 392 0.91 22.08 17.52
CA PHE A 392 0.41 20.80 17.03
C PHE A 392 -0.73 20.25 17.89
N ASP A 393 -1.27 21.02 18.83
CA ASP A 393 -2.50 20.62 19.52
C ASP A 393 -3.70 20.83 18.59
N PRO A 394 -4.46 19.76 18.25
CA PRO A 394 -5.65 19.91 17.42
C PRO A 394 -6.86 20.46 18.20
N GLY A 395 -6.75 20.66 19.51
CA GLY A 395 -7.79 21.17 20.39
C GLY A 395 -7.56 22.62 20.83
N PRO A 396 -8.22 23.05 21.92
CA PRO A 396 -8.02 24.37 22.51
C PRO A 396 -6.80 24.44 23.45
N GLY A 397 -6.09 23.32 23.63
CA GLY A 397 -4.84 23.28 24.37
C GLY A 397 -3.70 23.87 23.52
N VAL A 398 -2.48 23.72 24.02
CA VAL A 398 -1.27 24.20 23.34
C VAL A 398 -0.21 23.13 23.45
N PHE A 399 0.30 22.68 22.30
CA PHE A 399 1.44 21.80 22.19
C PHE A 399 2.43 22.40 21.20
N THR A 400 3.05 23.50 21.61
CA THR A 400 4.01 24.23 20.78
C THR A 400 5.38 23.58 20.80
N LEU A 401 5.91 23.30 19.61
CA LEU A 401 7.33 22.99 19.41
C LEU A 401 8.06 24.23 18.91
N THR A 402 9.27 24.48 19.42
CA THR A 402 10.07 25.67 19.07
C THR A 402 11.48 25.25 18.66
N VAL A 403 11.96 25.75 17.53
CA VAL A 403 13.28 25.45 16.95
C VAL A 403 13.99 26.74 16.49
N PRO A 404 15.34 26.80 16.47
CA PRO A 404 16.09 28.00 16.05
C PRO A 404 15.97 28.37 14.56
N GLY A 405 15.44 27.47 13.73
CA GLY A 405 15.36 27.60 12.28
C GLY A 405 14.15 26.86 11.73
N SER A 406 14.37 25.79 10.96
CA SER A 406 13.32 24.85 10.52
C SER A 406 13.58 23.45 11.08
N SER A 407 12.51 22.67 11.25
CA SER A 407 12.60 21.26 11.59
C SER A 407 11.45 20.47 10.97
N ASN A 408 11.71 19.21 10.66
CA ASN A 408 10.66 18.29 10.25
C ASN A 408 9.81 17.90 11.47
N TYR A 409 8.56 17.50 11.23
CA TYR A 409 7.68 16.94 12.25
C TYR A 409 7.02 15.65 11.76
N ILE A 410 6.67 14.83 12.76
CA ILE A 410 5.73 13.71 12.62
C ILE A 410 4.64 13.98 13.64
N HIS A 411 3.42 14.17 13.15
CA HIS A 411 2.28 14.50 13.98
C HIS A 411 1.31 13.33 13.98
N LYS A 412 0.89 12.89 15.17
CA LYS A 412 -0.09 11.82 15.36
C LYS A 412 -1.33 12.36 16.06
N MET A 413 -2.47 12.38 15.36
CA MET A 413 -3.77 12.65 15.95
C MET A 413 -4.47 11.33 16.26
N SER A 414 -4.88 11.16 17.51
CA SER A 414 -5.64 10.00 17.94
C SER A 414 -7.09 10.40 18.23
N LYS A 415 -8.03 9.48 18.07
CA LYS A 415 -9.41 9.72 18.49
C LYS A 415 -9.46 10.02 19.99
N CYS A 416 -10.16 11.09 20.36
CA CYS A 416 -10.35 11.43 21.76
C CYS A 416 -11.11 10.32 22.50
N THR A 417 -10.52 9.79 23.58
CA THR A 417 -11.09 8.66 24.34
C THR A 417 -11.87 9.11 25.58
N ASN A 418 -11.64 10.34 26.06
CA ASN A 418 -12.30 10.93 27.23
C ASN A 418 -13.52 11.79 26.82
N ILE A 419 -14.45 11.21 26.05
CA ILE A 419 -15.72 11.88 25.75
C ILE A 419 -16.60 11.86 27.01
N THR A 420 -17.15 13.02 27.38
CA THR A 420 -18.07 13.13 28.51
C THR A 420 -19.47 13.50 28.01
N SER A 421 -20.50 13.07 28.73
CA SER A 421 -21.87 13.50 28.49
C SER A 421 -22.50 14.02 29.76
N SER A 422 -23.25 15.11 29.67
CA SER A 422 -24.00 15.66 30.80
C SER A 422 -25.42 16.01 30.40
N ILE A 423 -26.36 15.91 31.34
CA ILE A 423 -27.76 16.24 31.13
C ILE A 423 -28.14 17.36 32.10
N ILE A 424 -28.69 18.45 31.57
CA ILE A 424 -29.30 19.55 32.34
C ILE A 424 -30.81 19.46 32.15
N ASN A 425 -31.55 19.38 33.25
CA ASN A 425 -33.00 19.56 33.23
C ASN A 425 -33.29 21.00 33.69
N ALA A 426 -33.93 21.80 32.84
CA ALA A 426 -34.23 23.20 33.13
C ALA A 426 -35.71 23.52 32.90
N PHE A 427 -36.24 24.43 33.70
CA PHE A 427 -37.57 25.01 33.53
C PHE A 427 -37.44 26.54 33.46
N ALA A 428 -38.11 27.18 32.50
CA ALA A 428 -38.13 28.64 32.38
C ALA A 428 -39.49 29.16 31.87
N CYS A 429 -39.86 30.40 32.21
CA CYS A 429 -41.21 30.92 31.91
C CYS A 429 -41.37 31.49 30.49
N ASN A 430 -40.26 31.79 29.78
CA ASN A 430 -40.27 32.41 28.45
C ASN A 430 -39.11 31.90 27.58
N SER A 431 -37.89 32.07 28.08
CA SER A 431 -36.68 31.59 27.40
C SER A 431 -35.65 31.08 28.39
N TYR A 432 -34.78 30.21 27.92
CA TYR A 432 -33.63 29.70 28.67
C TYR A 432 -32.38 29.84 27.82
N THR A 433 -31.36 30.52 28.33
CA THR A 433 -30.09 30.71 27.63
C THR A 433 -29.03 29.78 28.21
N LEU A 434 -28.42 28.95 27.37
CA LEU A 434 -27.35 28.02 27.74
C LEU A 434 -26.19 28.16 26.75
N ASN A 435 -25.00 28.50 27.25
CA ASN A 435 -23.77 28.72 26.47
C ASN A 435 -23.97 29.67 25.27
N GLY A 436 -24.68 30.78 25.47
CA GLY A 436 -24.92 31.82 24.46
C GLY A 436 -26.07 31.52 23.48
N GLN A 437 -26.60 30.30 23.43
CA GLN A 437 -27.81 29.94 22.67
C GLN A 437 -29.06 30.15 23.52
N THR A 438 -30.11 30.74 22.93
CA THR A 438 -31.39 31.03 23.63
C THR A 438 -32.52 30.18 23.08
N TYR A 439 -33.16 29.41 23.95
CA TYR A 439 -34.26 28.51 23.64
C TYR A 439 -35.57 29.09 24.15
N THR A 440 -36.62 29.12 23.32
CA THR A 440 -37.94 29.70 23.64
C THR A 440 -39.07 28.66 23.64
N THR A 441 -38.77 27.41 23.31
CA THR A 441 -39.74 26.30 23.28
C THR A 441 -39.27 25.16 24.18
N SER A 442 -40.22 24.38 24.71
CA SER A 442 -39.90 23.14 25.40
C SER A 442 -39.30 22.13 24.42
N GLY A 443 -38.32 21.38 24.85
CA GLY A 443 -37.67 20.38 24.01
C GLY A 443 -36.41 19.80 24.62
N ILE A 444 -35.87 18.79 23.93
CA ILE A 444 -34.55 18.24 24.22
C ILE A 444 -33.58 18.81 23.19
N TYR A 445 -32.56 19.52 23.66
CA TYR A 445 -31.54 20.15 22.84
C TYR A 445 -30.18 19.53 23.17
N THR A 446 -29.29 19.44 22.18
CA THR A 446 -27.92 18.96 22.39
C THR A 446 -26.93 20.01 21.91
N GLN A 447 -25.89 20.25 22.71
CA GLN A 447 -24.73 21.04 22.34
C GLN A 447 -23.48 20.17 22.41
N THR A 448 -22.58 20.33 21.44
CA THR A 448 -21.24 19.74 21.49
C THR A 448 -20.29 20.79 22.06
N LEU A 449 -19.61 20.46 23.15
CA LEU A 449 -18.69 21.35 23.87
C LEU A 449 -17.35 20.65 24.04
N ILE A 450 -16.26 21.39 24.01
CA ILE A 450 -14.94 20.84 24.29
C ILE A 450 -14.77 20.75 25.82
N ASN A 451 -14.42 19.56 26.32
CA ASN A 451 -14.15 19.38 27.74
C ASN A 451 -12.72 19.79 28.11
N ALA A 452 -12.39 19.74 29.41
CA ALA A 452 -11.07 20.10 29.91
C ALA A 452 -9.92 19.21 29.37
N ALA A 453 -10.24 18.05 28.80
CA ALA A 453 -9.26 17.16 28.15
C ALA A 453 -9.16 17.41 26.63
N GLY A 454 -9.79 18.46 26.10
CA GLY A 454 -9.77 18.79 24.68
C GLY A 454 -10.73 17.95 23.81
N CYS A 455 -11.51 17.05 24.41
CA CYS A 455 -12.46 16.20 23.67
C CYS A 455 -13.83 16.86 23.53
N ASP A 456 -14.42 16.77 22.33
CA ASP A 456 -15.82 17.04 22.08
C ASP A 456 -16.71 16.13 22.96
N SER A 457 -17.60 16.78 23.71
CA SER A 457 -18.48 16.21 24.73
C SER A 457 -19.91 16.68 24.48
N ILE A 458 -20.89 15.85 24.82
CA ILE A 458 -22.30 16.14 24.52
C ILE A 458 -23.01 16.65 25.78
N LEU A 459 -23.55 17.87 25.71
CA LEU A 459 -24.45 18.44 26.72
C LEU A 459 -25.89 18.35 26.22
N THR A 460 -26.74 17.59 26.91
CA THR A 460 -28.17 17.48 26.62
C THR A 460 -28.97 18.38 27.57
N LEU A 461 -29.65 19.39 27.04
CA LEU A 461 -30.61 20.22 27.75
C LEU A 461 -32.03 19.67 27.55
N ASN A 462 -32.64 19.17 28.62
CA ASN A 462 -34.08 18.89 28.67
C ASN A 462 -34.81 20.11 29.24
N LEU A 463 -35.38 20.92 28.36
CA LEU A 463 -35.99 22.21 28.69
C LEU A 463 -37.52 22.11 28.68
N THR A 464 -38.14 22.58 29.76
CA THR A 464 -39.58 22.85 29.82
C THR A 464 -39.82 24.36 29.91
N ILE A 465 -40.45 24.94 28.89
CA ILE A 465 -40.96 26.31 28.92
C ILE A 465 -42.44 26.28 29.35
N GLY A 466 -42.78 26.97 30.45
CA GLY A 466 -44.13 26.93 31.03
C GLY A 466 -44.69 28.28 31.49
N GLY A 467 -45.97 28.50 31.21
CA GLY A 467 -46.81 29.61 31.66
C GLY A 467 -48.21 29.46 31.06
N SER A 468 -49.27 29.51 31.86
CA SER A 468 -50.66 29.28 31.41
C SER A 468 -51.55 30.49 31.64
N ASN A 469 -52.25 30.92 30.58
CA ASN A 469 -53.44 31.77 30.68
C ASN A 469 -54.66 30.87 30.86
N ASP A 470 -55.30 30.90 32.03
CA ASP A 470 -56.53 30.14 32.26
C ASP A 470 -57.73 31.09 32.23
N THR A 471 -58.75 30.75 31.43
CA THR A 471 -59.96 31.57 31.25
C THR A 471 -61.18 30.76 31.65
N THR A 472 -61.82 31.16 32.74
CA THR A 472 -63.07 30.55 33.21
C THR A 472 -64.25 31.40 32.74
N SER A 473 -65.23 30.78 32.07
CA SER A 473 -66.48 31.46 31.69
C SER A 473 -67.61 31.04 32.62
N VAL A 474 -68.33 31.99 33.22
CA VAL A 474 -69.42 31.72 34.16
C VAL A 474 -70.68 32.47 33.76
N THR A 475 -71.82 31.81 33.82
CA THR A 475 -73.14 32.41 33.58
C THR A 475 -73.97 32.31 34.87
N ALA A 476 -74.54 33.42 35.33
CA ALA A 476 -75.34 33.49 36.55
C ALA A 476 -76.65 34.26 36.34
N CYS A 477 -77.57 34.12 37.29
CA CYS A 477 -78.87 34.80 37.27
C CYS A 477 -78.82 35.92 38.30
N ASP A 478 -79.18 37.14 37.89
CA ASP A 478 -79.17 38.36 38.70
C ASP A 478 -77.78 38.84 39.22
N ASN A 479 -76.93 37.98 39.83
CA ASN A 479 -75.56 38.33 40.28
C ASN A 479 -74.60 37.11 40.40
N TYR A 480 -73.28 37.35 40.44
CA TYR A 480 -72.22 36.32 40.62
C TYR A 480 -71.05 36.83 41.47
N THR A 481 -70.51 36.01 42.39
CA THR A 481 -69.35 36.36 43.22
C THR A 481 -68.11 35.58 42.79
N TRP A 482 -66.99 36.27 42.51
CA TRP A 482 -65.72 35.69 42.10
C TRP A 482 -64.54 36.36 42.82
N GLN A 483 -63.63 35.57 43.38
CA GLN A 483 -62.44 36.02 44.14
C GLN A 483 -62.76 37.07 45.25
N GLY A 484 -63.93 36.93 45.88
CA GLY A 484 -64.38 37.80 46.96
C GLY A 484 -65.13 39.08 46.53
N GLN A 485 -65.32 39.31 45.23
CA GLN A 485 -66.09 40.46 44.69
C GLN A 485 -67.38 40.01 43.99
N THR A 486 -68.48 40.76 44.18
CA THR A 486 -69.80 40.46 43.60
C THR A 486 -70.08 41.33 42.37
N TYR A 487 -70.50 40.72 41.27
CA TYR A 487 -70.78 41.34 39.99
C TYR A 487 -72.25 41.13 39.61
N THR A 488 -72.92 42.18 39.13
CA THR A 488 -74.34 42.17 38.73
C THR A 488 -74.54 42.46 37.24
N SER A 489 -73.44 42.56 36.49
CA SER A 489 -73.43 42.86 35.07
C SER A 489 -72.45 41.94 34.36
N SER A 490 -72.79 41.54 33.13
CA SER A 490 -71.90 40.74 32.28
C SER A 490 -70.62 41.52 31.94
N GLY A 491 -69.48 40.85 31.88
CA GLY A 491 -68.19 41.50 31.61
C GLY A 491 -67.00 40.56 31.69
N PHE A 492 -65.82 41.07 31.34
CA PHE A 492 -64.55 40.36 31.42
C PHE A 492 -63.70 40.92 32.57
N TYR A 493 -63.29 40.07 33.51
CA TYR A 493 -62.57 40.44 34.73
C TYR A 493 -61.26 39.66 34.83
N ARG A 494 -60.19 40.26 35.40
CA ARG A 494 -58.84 39.67 35.47
C ARG A 494 -58.30 39.72 36.90
N ASP A 495 -57.65 38.63 37.32
CA ASP A 495 -56.90 38.52 38.59
C ASP A 495 -55.55 37.82 38.35
N THR A 496 -54.54 38.16 39.15
CA THR A 496 -53.16 37.64 39.02
C THR A 496 -52.70 37.02 40.33
N LEU A 497 -52.33 35.73 40.31
CA LEU A 497 -51.74 35.05 41.45
C LEU A 497 -50.21 35.01 41.32
N VAL A 498 -49.52 35.36 42.41
CA VAL A 498 -48.05 35.26 42.52
C VAL A 498 -47.70 33.90 43.12
N SER A 499 -47.00 33.05 42.35
CA SER A 499 -46.39 31.82 42.86
C SER A 499 -44.97 32.09 43.38
N SER A 500 -44.52 31.33 44.37
CA SER A 500 -43.20 31.45 45.01
C SER A 500 -42.02 31.03 44.12
N THR A 501 -42.24 30.76 42.83
CA THR A 501 -41.20 30.37 41.85
C THR A 501 -41.23 31.18 40.55
N GLY A 502 -42.00 32.28 40.48
CA GLY A 502 -41.74 33.36 39.50
C GLY A 502 -42.25 33.18 38.06
N CYS A 503 -43.04 32.14 37.74
CA CYS A 503 -43.95 32.20 36.58
C CYS A 503 -45.32 32.64 37.10
N ASP A 504 -45.85 33.75 36.57
CA ASP A 504 -47.19 34.25 36.90
C ASP A 504 -48.25 33.46 36.12
N SER A 505 -49.44 33.33 36.72
CA SER A 505 -50.62 32.80 36.05
C SER A 505 -51.68 33.89 36.06
N ILE A 506 -52.18 34.25 34.88
CA ILE A 506 -53.27 35.21 34.72
C ILE A 506 -54.58 34.41 34.69
N LEU A 507 -55.44 34.65 35.68
CA LEU A 507 -56.80 34.12 35.72
C LEU A 507 -57.76 35.13 35.09
N ASN A 508 -58.47 34.72 34.05
CA ASN A 508 -59.48 35.54 33.39
C ASN A 508 -60.90 34.98 33.66
N LEU A 509 -61.84 35.83 34.06
CA LEU A 509 -63.27 35.52 34.19
C LEU A 509 -64.06 36.20 33.07
N ASN A 510 -64.80 35.41 32.27
CA ASN A 510 -65.82 35.93 31.35
C ASN A 510 -67.22 35.67 31.92
N LEU A 511 -67.89 36.70 32.43
CA LEU A 511 -69.17 36.61 33.16
C LEU A 511 -70.37 37.02 32.31
N THR A 512 -71.45 36.22 32.29
CA THR A 512 -72.74 36.54 31.64
C THR A 512 -73.92 36.48 32.63
N ILE A 513 -74.77 37.51 32.69
CA ILE A 513 -76.00 37.60 33.55
C ILE A 513 -77.28 37.58 32.67
N ASN A 514 -78.24 36.67 32.93
CA ASN A 514 -79.42 36.38 32.07
C ASN A 514 -80.82 36.65 32.71
N TYR A 515 -81.88 36.84 31.88
CA TYR A 515 -83.33 36.97 32.25
C TYR A 515 -84.29 36.12 31.33
N LYS A 516 -85.59 35.91 31.69
CA LYS A 516 -86.58 34.89 31.17
C LYS A 516 -86.84 34.79 29.63
N VAL A 517 -86.89 33.57 29.04
CA VAL A 517 -87.36 33.24 27.64
C VAL A 517 -87.81 31.75 27.45
N LEU A 518 -88.76 31.47 26.53
CA LEU A 518 -89.25 30.14 26.06
C LEU A 518 -88.26 29.37 25.13
N SER A 519 -88.17 28.02 25.21
CA SER A 519 -87.26 27.23 24.33
C SER A 519 -87.71 25.82 23.94
N ILE A 520 -87.29 25.36 22.74
CA ILE A 520 -87.42 23.99 22.20
C ILE A 520 -86.04 23.32 22.30
N VAL A 521 -85.97 22.05 22.71
CA VAL A 521 -84.71 21.28 22.74
C VAL A 521 -84.83 19.99 21.96
N ASN A 522 -83.89 19.76 21.06
CA ASN A 522 -83.70 18.47 20.40
C ASN A 522 -82.62 17.69 21.17
N ALA A 523 -82.85 16.42 21.50
CA ALA A 523 -81.87 15.55 22.14
C ALA A 523 -81.71 14.26 21.32
N THR A 524 -80.50 13.70 21.31
CA THR A 524 -80.20 12.41 20.68
C THR A 524 -79.54 11.51 21.70
N ILE A 525 -79.99 10.25 21.82
CA ILE A 525 -79.40 9.25 22.72
C ILE A 525 -79.06 7.95 21.97
N CYS A 526 -78.24 7.11 22.59
CA CYS A 526 -77.83 5.83 22.02
C CYS A 526 -78.81 4.70 22.39
N GLN A 527 -78.90 3.68 21.56
CA GLN A 527 -79.75 2.51 21.82
C GLN A 527 -79.42 1.86 23.18
N GLY A 528 -80.37 1.89 24.11
CA GLY A 528 -80.21 1.37 25.48
C GLY A 528 -80.14 2.44 26.58
N GLN A 529 -80.03 3.73 26.23
CA GLN A 529 -80.08 4.84 27.18
C GLN A 529 -81.48 5.47 27.28
N THR A 530 -81.66 6.33 28.29
CA THR A 530 -82.88 7.13 28.54
C THR A 530 -82.54 8.61 28.70
N TYR A 531 -83.30 9.52 28.09
CA TYR A 531 -83.21 10.98 28.33
C TYR A 531 -84.58 11.52 28.77
N ALA A 532 -84.59 12.23 29.90
CA ALA A 532 -85.80 12.77 30.53
C ALA A 532 -86.93 11.72 30.73
N GLY A 533 -86.57 10.48 31.07
CA GLY A 533 -87.52 9.39 31.28
C GLY A 533 -87.97 8.64 30.02
N HIS A 534 -87.50 9.04 28.83
CA HIS A 534 -87.88 8.42 27.56
C HIS A 534 -86.69 7.69 26.90
N SER A 535 -86.94 6.51 26.33
CA SER A 535 -85.94 5.64 25.68
C SER A 535 -86.24 5.33 24.20
N SER A 536 -87.21 6.03 23.62
CA SER A 536 -87.67 5.84 22.23
C SER A 536 -87.75 7.18 21.52
N THR A 537 -87.46 7.20 20.22
CA THR A 537 -87.57 8.41 19.38
C THR A 537 -89.00 8.98 19.42
N GLY A 538 -89.16 10.27 19.70
CA GLY A 538 -90.48 10.91 19.85
C GLY A 538 -90.40 12.37 20.30
N ILE A 539 -91.55 13.08 20.34
CA ILE A 539 -91.65 14.47 20.82
C ILE A 539 -92.44 14.49 22.14
N TYR A 540 -91.89 15.17 23.16
CA TYR A 540 -92.41 15.23 24.53
C TYR A 540 -92.48 16.69 25.01
N VAL A 541 -93.54 17.10 25.71
CA VAL A 541 -93.72 18.47 26.21
C VAL A 541 -93.80 18.45 27.73
N ASP A 542 -92.97 19.25 28.39
CA ASP A 542 -92.96 19.35 29.86
C ASP A 542 -92.72 20.79 30.34
N THR A 543 -93.26 21.11 31.51
CA THR A 543 -93.17 22.45 32.11
C THR A 543 -92.06 22.46 33.14
N TYR A 544 -91.00 23.23 32.91
CA TYR A 544 -89.87 23.31 33.83
C TYR A 544 -89.46 24.76 34.12
N VAL A 545 -88.71 24.99 35.19
CA VAL A 545 -88.11 26.29 35.51
C VAL A 545 -86.82 26.43 34.70
N ALA A 546 -86.75 27.39 33.78
CA ALA A 546 -85.61 27.49 32.85
C ALA A 546 -84.27 27.65 33.60
N ALA A 547 -83.18 27.20 32.96
CA ALA A 547 -81.80 27.23 33.46
C ALA A 547 -81.23 28.64 33.76
N ASN A 548 -82.07 29.68 33.65
CA ASN A 548 -81.78 31.05 34.06
C ASN A 548 -82.55 31.44 35.34
N GLY A 549 -82.99 30.45 36.15
CA GLY A 549 -83.64 30.64 37.44
C GLY A 549 -85.04 31.29 37.39
N CYS A 550 -85.58 31.53 36.19
CA CYS A 550 -86.81 32.27 35.99
C CYS A 550 -87.72 31.51 34.98
N ASP A 551 -88.98 31.21 35.36
CA ASP A 551 -89.90 30.25 34.70
C ASP A 551 -90.07 30.36 33.16
N SER A 552 -90.11 29.22 32.43
CA SER A 552 -90.50 29.09 31.00
C SER A 552 -90.69 27.62 30.52
N ILE A 553 -91.67 27.37 29.64
CA ILE A 553 -92.12 26.05 29.11
C ILE A 553 -91.12 25.44 28.08
N ARG A 554 -90.94 24.10 28.05
CA ARG A 554 -90.01 23.37 27.13
C ARG A 554 -90.69 22.25 26.31
N THR A 555 -90.35 22.16 25.02
CA THR A 555 -90.67 21.02 24.13
C THR A 555 -89.40 20.23 23.79
N LEU A 556 -89.38 18.91 24.00
CA LEU A 556 -88.28 17.97 23.73
C LEU A 556 -88.54 17.12 22.49
N ASN A 557 -87.68 17.18 21.46
CA ASN A 557 -87.67 16.18 20.37
C ASN A 557 -86.50 15.19 20.59
N LEU A 558 -86.79 13.91 20.84
CA LEU A 558 -85.80 12.87 21.12
C LEU A 558 -85.58 11.97 19.89
N THR A 559 -84.33 11.76 19.47
CA THR A 559 -83.92 10.78 18.43
C THR A 559 -83.01 9.71 19.03
N VAL A 560 -83.23 8.42 18.76
CA VAL A 560 -82.38 7.32 19.23
C VAL A 560 -81.53 6.77 18.07
N SER A 561 -80.20 6.84 18.19
CA SER A 561 -79.25 6.37 17.17
C SER A 561 -78.77 4.92 17.44
N PRO A 562 -78.71 4.05 16.42
CA PRO A 562 -78.21 2.67 16.57
C PRO A 562 -76.69 2.59 16.67
N VAL A 563 -76.17 1.56 17.35
CA VAL A 563 -74.73 1.27 17.49
C VAL A 563 -74.18 0.72 16.18
N LEU A 564 -73.04 1.27 15.72
CA LEU A 564 -72.37 0.84 14.49
C LEU A 564 -71.16 -0.05 14.81
N TYR A 565 -71.12 -1.22 14.17
CA TYR A 565 -70.01 -2.16 14.25
C TYR A 565 -69.14 -2.04 13.00
N SER A 566 -67.81 -2.02 13.18
CA SER A 566 -66.89 -2.18 12.06
C SER A 566 -65.84 -3.24 12.40
N THR A 567 -65.62 -4.16 11.47
CA THR A 567 -64.56 -5.17 11.59
C THR A 567 -63.47 -4.84 10.59
N VAL A 568 -62.23 -4.76 11.06
CA VAL A 568 -61.05 -4.60 10.21
C VAL A 568 -60.18 -5.84 10.36
N ALA A 569 -59.91 -6.51 9.26
CA ALA A 569 -58.96 -7.61 9.23
C ALA A 569 -57.58 -7.07 8.81
N ALA A 570 -56.54 -7.41 9.56
CA ALA A 570 -55.16 -7.08 9.22
C ALA A 570 -54.30 -8.35 9.30
N THR A 571 -53.35 -8.49 8.40
CA THR A 571 -52.38 -9.59 8.40
C THR A 571 -50.99 -9.00 8.41
N ILE A 572 -50.15 -9.46 9.35
CA ILE A 572 -48.76 -9.02 9.50
C ILE A 572 -47.82 -10.21 9.61
N CYS A 573 -46.52 -9.99 9.47
CA CYS A 573 -45.51 -11.03 9.64
C CYS A 573 -44.94 -11.03 11.07
N ASN A 574 -44.39 -12.17 11.49
CA ASN A 574 -43.73 -12.29 12.80
C ASN A 574 -42.66 -11.18 12.98
N ASN A 575 -42.64 -10.52 14.15
CA ASN A 575 -41.90 -9.29 14.52
C ASN A 575 -42.41 -7.94 14.01
N GLN A 576 -43.55 -7.90 13.31
CA GLN A 576 -44.23 -6.63 13.00
C GLN A 576 -45.28 -6.29 14.08
N ASN A 577 -45.67 -5.02 14.15
CA ASN A 577 -46.70 -4.53 15.05
C ASN A 577 -47.80 -3.85 14.25
N TYR A 578 -49.05 -4.14 14.58
CA TYR A 578 -50.20 -3.40 14.04
C TYR A 578 -51.08 -2.95 15.21
N ALA A 579 -51.24 -1.62 15.35
CA ALA A 579 -52.04 -0.99 16.40
C ALA A 579 -51.71 -1.45 17.83
N GLY A 580 -50.43 -1.72 18.13
CA GLY A 580 -49.96 -2.15 19.45
C GLY A 580 -49.93 -3.67 19.65
N HIS A 581 -50.43 -4.46 18.70
CA HIS A 581 -50.47 -5.93 18.80
C HIS A 581 -49.50 -6.64 17.84
N ASN A 582 -48.92 -7.74 18.30
CA ASN A 582 -47.91 -8.54 17.57
C ASN A 582 -48.15 -10.06 17.65
N ILE A 583 -49.31 -10.49 18.12
CA ILE A 583 -49.73 -11.90 18.22
C ILE A 583 -51.08 -12.05 17.48
N SER A 584 -51.31 -13.19 16.83
CA SER A 584 -52.60 -13.45 16.18
C SER A 584 -53.74 -13.46 17.20
N GLY A 585 -54.82 -12.75 16.92
CA GLY A 585 -55.94 -12.65 17.84
C GLY A 585 -57.02 -11.68 17.38
N ILE A 586 -58.15 -11.70 18.08
CA ILE A 586 -59.23 -10.74 17.91
C ILE A 586 -59.12 -9.70 19.03
N TYR A 587 -58.98 -8.43 18.65
CA TYR A 587 -58.85 -7.30 19.56
C TYR A 587 -60.06 -6.37 19.37
N ILE A 588 -60.66 -5.91 20.46
CA ILE A 588 -61.84 -5.04 20.42
C ILE A 588 -61.45 -3.72 21.06
N ASP A 589 -61.63 -2.64 20.33
CA ASP A 589 -61.42 -1.27 20.80
C ASP A 589 -62.72 -0.47 20.68
N THR A 590 -63.08 0.23 21.75
CA THR A 590 -64.27 1.07 21.86
C THR A 590 -63.83 2.52 21.75
N LEU A 591 -63.98 3.09 20.55
CA LEU A 591 -63.71 4.51 20.33
C LEU A 591 -65.00 5.32 20.50
N VAL A 592 -64.89 6.42 21.25
CA VAL A 592 -65.98 7.35 21.50
C VAL A 592 -66.12 8.25 20.27
N SER A 593 -67.22 8.11 19.53
CA SER A 593 -67.54 9.06 18.45
C SER A 593 -67.90 10.43 19.03
N VAL A 594 -67.74 11.50 18.24
CA VAL A 594 -67.97 12.90 18.68
C VAL A 594 -69.40 13.20 19.14
N PHE A 595 -70.33 12.25 18.97
CA PHE A 595 -71.73 12.33 19.43
C PHE A 595 -72.08 11.32 20.54
N GLY A 596 -71.10 10.60 21.10
CA GLY A 596 -71.28 9.83 22.35
C GLY A 596 -71.96 8.46 22.24
N CYS A 597 -72.30 7.98 21.04
CA CYS A 597 -72.65 6.57 20.83
C CYS A 597 -71.38 5.79 20.45
N ASP A 598 -71.09 4.73 21.22
CA ASP A 598 -69.90 3.92 21.06
C ASP A 598 -69.92 3.20 19.71
N SER A 599 -68.78 3.20 19.04
CA SER A 599 -68.56 2.33 17.87
C SER A 599 -67.60 1.24 18.31
N ILE A 600 -68.04 -0.01 18.22
CA ILE A 600 -67.20 -1.15 18.57
C ILE A 600 -66.40 -1.53 17.32
N ARG A 601 -65.09 -1.30 17.35
CA ARG A 601 -64.17 -1.72 16.28
C ARG A 601 -63.52 -3.04 16.68
N THR A 602 -63.78 -4.09 15.89
CA THR A 602 -63.16 -5.40 16.08
C THR A 602 -62.02 -5.56 15.07
N LEU A 603 -60.79 -5.66 15.56
CA LEU A 603 -59.60 -6.02 14.77
C LEU A 603 -59.41 -7.53 14.80
N ASN A 604 -59.43 -8.19 13.65
CA ASN A 604 -58.97 -9.57 13.53
C ASN A 604 -57.55 -9.57 12.95
N LEU A 605 -56.55 -9.86 13.79
CA LEU A 605 -55.14 -9.86 13.44
C LEU A 605 -54.63 -11.28 13.21
N THR A 606 -54.10 -11.54 12.02
CA THR A 606 -53.39 -12.80 11.71
C THR A 606 -51.89 -12.52 11.57
N VAL A 607 -51.06 -13.17 12.38
CA VAL A 607 -49.60 -13.11 12.33
C VAL A 607 -49.07 -14.38 11.66
N ASN A 608 -48.50 -14.23 10.46
CA ASN A 608 -47.94 -15.34 9.69
C ASN A 608 -46.48 -15.62 10.14
N PRO A 609 -46.11 -16.89 10.40
CA PRO A 609 -44.73 -17.25 10.74
C PRO A 609 -43.80 -17.13 9.52
N ARG A 610 -42.53 -16.74 9.74
CA ARG A 610 -41.48 -16.77 8.71
C ARG A 610 -40.89 -18.17 8.61
N ALA A 611 -40.66 -18.67 7.39
CA ALA A 611 -40.00 -19.95 7.15
C ALA A 611 -38.48 -19.76 6.93
N PHE A 612 -37.66 -20.66 7.47
CA PHE A 612 -36.20 -20.66 7.33
C PHE A 612 -35.73 -21.97 6.67
N THR A 613 -34.88 -21.85 5.65
CA THR A 613 -34.26 -23.00 4.97
C THR A 613 -32.75 -22.82 4.98
N LEU A 614 -32.00 -23.86 5.38
CA LEU A 614 -30.53 -23.87 5.39
C LEU A 614 -30.00 -24.78 4.28
N ILE A 615 -29.09 -24.27 3.45
CA ILE A 615 -28.42 -25.04 2.38
C ILE A 615 -26.90 -24.91 2.57
N ASN A 616 -26.19 -26.04 2.63
CA ASN A 616 -24.73 -26.06 2.70
C ASN A 616 -24.17 -26.50 1.34
N VAL A 617 -23.31 -25.68 0.74
CA VAL A 617 -22.73 -25.95 -0.59
C VAL A 617 -21.23 -25.72 -0.54
N SER A 618 -20.48 -26.56 -1.25
CA SER A 618 -19.05 -26.40 -1.43
C SER A 618 -18.69 -26.37 -2.91
N ILE A 619 -17.86 -25.40 -3.30
CA ILE A 619 -17.35 -25.20 -4.67
C ILE A 619 -15.84 -24.96 -4.63
N CYS A 620 -15.18 -25.02 -5.79
CA CYS A 620 -13.77 -24.68 -5.93
C CYS A 620 -13.57 -23.22 -6.35
N GLU A 621 -12.44 -22.64 -5.98
CA GLU A 621 -12.02 -21.29 -6.39
C GLU A 621 -12.13 -21.08 -7.92
N GLY A 622 -12.85 -20.04 -8.34
CA GLY A 622 -13.16 -19.74 -9.73
C GLY A 622 -14.46 -20.35 -10.26
N GLN A 623 -15.16 -21.17 -9.47
CA GLN A 623 -16.55 -21.54 -9.74
C GLN A 623 -17.52 -20.54 -9.09
N THR A 624 -18.78 -20.57 -9.53
CA THR A 624 -19.85 -19.72 -8.98
C THR A 624 -20.98 -20.57 -8.42
N TYR A 625 -21.63 -20.07 -7.36
CA TYR A 625 -22.88 -20.61 -6.85
C TYR A 625 -23.90 -19.48 -6.63
N TYR A 626 -25.11 -19.61 -7.17
CA TYR A 626 -26.13 -18.56 -7.04
C TYR A 626 -26.76 -18.58 -5.64
N ALA A 627 -26.50 -17.56 -4.82
CA ALA A 627 -27.04 -17.41 -3.49
C ALA A 627 -27.14 -15.92 -3.08
N GLY A 628 -28.15 -15.57 -2.28
CA GLY A 628 -28.36 -14.17 -1.85
C GLY A 628 -28.57 -13.19 -3.02
N GLY A 629 -29.30 -13.62 -4.06
CA GLY A 629 -29.60 -12.81 -5.25
C GLY A 629 -28.47 -12.63 -6.27
N ALA A 630 -27.28 -13.22 -6.08
CA ALA A 630 -26.16 -13.10 -7.02
C ALA A 630 -25.32 -14.39 -7.14
N ASN A 631 -24.49 -14.47 -8.19
CA ASN A 631 -23.48 -15.51 -8.33
C ASN A 631 -22.32 -15.24 -7.37
N GLN A 632 -22.17 -16.10 -6.37
CA GLN A 632 -21.15 -15.97 -5.33
C GLN A 632 -19.89 -16.75 -5.69
N THR A 633 -18.74 -16.15 -5.40
CA THR A 633 -17.40 -16.71 -5.62
C THR A 633 -16.56 -16.75 -4.34
N THR A 634 -17.09 -16.25 -3.22
CA THR A 634 -16.40 -16.18 -1.93
C THR A 634 -17.09 -17.05 -0.88
N SER A 635 -16.32 -17.55 0.10
CA SER A 635 -16.89 -18.30 1.23
C SER A 635 -17.70 -17.35 2.11
N GLY A 636 -18.90 -17.77 2.50
CA GLY A 636 -19.77 -16.91 3.29
C GLY A 636 -21.15 -17.48 3.54
N ILE A 637 -21.90 -16.76 4.36
CA ILE A 637 -23.31 -17.03 4.62
C ILE A 637 -24.13 -16.02 3.82
N TYR A 638 -24.86 -16.50 2.83
CA TYR A 638 -25.69 -15.68 1.95
C TYR A 638 -27.15 -15.86 2.32
N LYS A 639 -27.89 -14.74 2.43
CA LYS A 639 -29.31 -14.76 2.77
C LYS A 639 -30.12 -14.25 1.59
N ASP A 640 -31.09 -15.04 1.17
CA ASP A 640 -32.10 -14.64 0.20
C ASP A 640 -33.46 -14.51 0.90
N THR A 641 -34.14 -13.40 0.66
CA THR A 641 -35.48 -13.12 1.18
C THR A 641 -36.47 -13.23 0.03
N LEU A 642 -37.12 -14.38 -0.08
CA LEU A 642 -38.18 -14.60 -1.05
C LEU A 642 -39.54 -14.36 -0.39
N LEU A 643 -40.42 -13.61 -1.05
CA LEU A 643 -41.79 -13.45 -0.59
C LEU A 643 -42.52 -14.81 -0.67
N THR A 644 -43.05 -15.28 0.46
CA THR A 644 -44.05 -16.35 0.43
C THR A 644 -45.31 -15.87 -0.30
N SER A 645 -46.13 -16.81 -0.80
CA SER A 645 -47.44 -16.53 -1.41
C SER A 645 -48.42 -15.78 -0.49
N LEU A 646 -48.09 -15.63 0.81
CA LEU A 646 -48.85 -14.92 1.84
C LEU A 646 -48.22 -13.59 2.26
N GLY A 647 -47.17 -13.11 1.56
CA GLY A 647 -46.59 -11.78 1.78
C GLY A 647 -45.55 -11.66 2.90
N CYS A 648 -45.17 -12.75 3.56
CA CYS A 648 -44.06 -12.76 4.52
C CYS A 648 -42.76 -13.24 3.88
N ASP A 649 -41.63 -12.67 4.30
CA ASP A 649 -40.31 -13.04 3.83
C ASP A 649 -39.89 -14.42 4.39
N SER A 650 -39.66 -15.37 3.49
CA SER A 650 -38.91 -16.59 3.79
C SER A 650 -37.43 -16.28 3.68
N ILE A 651 -36.64 -16.70 4.66
CA ILE A 651 -35.18 -16.50 4.65
C ILE A 651 -34.53 -17.84 4.27
N ILE A 652 -33.98 -17.91 3.06
CA ILE A 652 -33.07 -18.99 2.66
C ILE A 652 -31.67 -18.54 3.07
N THR A 653 -31.01 -19.34 3.92
CA THR A 653 -29.62 -19.13 4.31
C THR A 653 -28.76 -20.18 3.61
N THR A 654 -27.82 -19.75 2.78
CA THR A 654 -26.84 -20.61 2.13
C THR A 654 -25.49 -20.42 2.80
N THR A 655 -24.92 -21.49 3.36
CA THR A 655 -23.51 -21.53 3.77
C THR A 655 -22.68 -22.03 2.59
N LEU A 656 -21.95 -21.13 1.93
CA LEU A 656 -21.06 -21.46 0.82
C LEU A 656 -19.61 -21.59 1.32
N THR A 657 -18.98 -22.73 1.02
CA THR A 657 -17.54 -22.95 1.26
C THR A 657 -16.81 -23.04 -0.07
N VAL A 658 -15.94 -22.06 -0.34
CA VAL A 658 -15.07 -22.02 -1.51
C VAL A 658 -13.71 -22.58 -1.12
N ASN A 659 -13.37 -23.74 -1.68
CA ASN A 659 -12.09 -24.40 -1.43
C ASN A 659 -11.00 -23.83 -2.36
N PRO A 660 -9.81 -23.52 -1.84
CA PRO A 660 -8.68 -23.08 -2.67
C PRO A 660 -8.36 -24.10 -3.75
N LYS A 661 -7.90 -23.65 -4.92
CA LYS A 661 -7.36 -24.59 -5.91
C LYS A 661 -6.06 -25.23 -5.42
N PRO A 662 -5.81 -26.52 -5.70
CA PRO A 662 -4.49 -27.10 -5.47
C PRO A 662 -3.43 -26.38 -6.31
N LYS A 663 -2.19 -26.38 -5.82
CA LYS A 663 -1.05 -25.70 -6.47
C LYS A 663 0.02 -26.73 -6.87
N PRO A 664 -0.19 -27.50 -7.96
CA PRO A 664 0.86 -28.36 -8.51
C PRO A 664 2.04 -27.51 -9.00
N ASP A 665 3.26 -27.99 -8.78
CA ASP A 665 4.49 -27.32 -9.21
C ASP A 665 5.51 -28.34 -9.74
N LEU A 666 5.74 -28.31 -11.06
CA LEU A 666 6.69 -29.14 -11.80
C LEU A 666 8.08 -28.48 -11.90
N GLY A 667 8.24 -27.28 -11.35
CA GLY A 667 9.45 -26.46 -11.44
C GLY A 667 9.54 -25.64 -12.74
N PRO A 668 10.58 -24.80 -12.86
CA PRO A 668 10.77 -23.93 -14.02
C PRO A 668 11.18 -24.71 -15.27
N ASP A 669 10.87 -24.16 -16.45
CA ASP A 669 11.38 -24.61 -17.76
C ASP A 669 12.90 -24.86 -17.71
N ARG A 670 13.36 -25.97 -18.29
CA ARG A 670 14.77 -26.39 -18.18
C ARG A 670 15.29 -27.13 -19.40
N ASN A 671 16.61 -27.13 -19.58
CA ASN A 671 17.29 -28.07 -20.46
C ASN A 671 17.56 -29.40 -19.72
N LEU A 672 17.75 -30.49 -20.46
CA LEU A 672 18.24 -31.76 -19.93
C LEU A 672 19.60 -32.09 -20.53
N CYS A 673 20.45 -32.82 -19.82
CA CYS A 673 21.71 -33.29 -20.39
C CYS A 673 21.48 -34.59 -21.19
N VAL A 674 22.30 -34.82 -22.22
CA VAL A 674 22.22 -36.06 -23.02
C VAL A 674 22.32 -37.29 -22.11
N SER A 675 21.48 -38.30 -22.34
CA SER A 675 21.33 -39.51 -21.52
C SER A 675 20.89 -39.33 -20.05
N SER A 676 20.50 -38.12 -19.65
CA SER A 676 19.85 -37.87 -18.36
C SER A 676 18.33 -37.97 -18.49
N ALA A 677 17.69 -38.72 -17.59
CA ALA A 677 16.24 -38.67 -17.39
C ALA A 677 15.97 -37.97 -16.07
N ALA A 678 14.99 -37.07 -16.04
CA ALA A 678 14.64 -36.35 -14.83
C ALA A 678 13.23 -36.74 -14.36
N ILE A 679 13.09 -36.97 -13.06
CA ILE A 679 11.80 -37.24 -12.45
C ILE A 679 11.20 -35.90 -12.02
N ILE A 680 9.96 -35.64 -12.42
CA ILE A 680 9.19 -34.45 -12.04
C ILE A 680 8.03 -34.86 -11.15
N THR A 681 7.78 -34.07 -10.10
CA THR A 681 6.73 -34.33 -9.10
C THR A 681 5.98 -33.03 -8.83
N PRO A 682 4.67 -32.95 -9.09
CA PRO A 682 3.91 -31.72 -8.86
C PRO A 682 3.64 -31.44 -7.38
N GLY A 683 3.92 -32.38 -6.48
CA GLY A 683 3.56 -32.34 -5.05
C GLY A 683 2.66 -33.51 -4.64
N VAL A 684 2.13 -33.48 -3.40
CA VAL A 684 1.26 -34.53 -2.84
C VAL A 684 -0.21 -34.13 -3.00
N PHE A 685 -0.96 -34.90 -3.79
CA PHE A 685 -2.38 -34.70 -4.08
C PHE A 685 -3.14 -36.02 -4.07
N ASN A 686 -4.48 -35.93 -4.11
CA ASN A 686 -5.36 -37.10 -4.01
C ASN A 686 -5.35 -37.93 -5.33
N SER A 687 -5.24 -37.28 -6.48
CA SER A 687 -5.03 -37.96 -7.77
C SER A 687 -4.29 -37.10 -8.79
N TYR A 688 -3.71 -37.76 -9.80
CA TYR A 688 -2.88 -37.16 -10.85
C TYR A 688 -3.35 -37.67 -12.21
N LEU A 689 -3.26 -36.82 -13.24
CA LEU A 689 -3.50 -37.18 -14.64
C LEU A 689 -2.47 -36.45 -15.51
N TRP A 690 -1.54 -37.19 -16.08
CA TRP A 690 -0.49 -36.68 -16.96
C TRP A 690 -0.96 -36.64 -18.41
N GLN A 691 -0.18 -35.97 -19.26
CA GLN A 691 -0.45 -35.81 -20.69
C GLN A 691 -0.58 -37.13 -21.48
N ASP A 692 -0.07 -38.24 -20.95
CA ASP A 692 -0.18 -39.59 -21.52
C ASP A 692 -1.31 -40.44 -20.91
N ASN A 693 -2.18 -39.82 -20.09
CA ASN A 693 -3.21 -40.46 -19.27
C ASN A 693 -2.71 -41.34 -18.12
N SER A 694 -1.41 -41.32 -17.79
CA SER A 694 -0.92 -41.97 -16.58
C SER A 694 -1.34 -41.22 -15.31
N THR A 695 -1.38 -41.92 -14.17
CA THR A 695 -1.92 -41.42 -12.90
C THR A 695 -0.96 -41.51 -11.71
N GLN A 696 0.32 -41.77 -11.98
CA GLN A 696 1.35 -41.84 -10.95
C GLN A 696 1.63 -40.45 -10.36
N SER A 697 2.15 -40.39 -9.13
CA SER A 697 2.48 -39.12 -8.45
C SER A 697 3.75 -38.44 -8.99
N ASN A 698 4.44 -39.07 -9.94
CA ASN A 698 5.64 -38.57 -10.60
C ASN A 698 5.64 -38.94 -12.08
N PHE A 699 6.44 -38.24 -12.87
CA PHE A 699 6.62 -38.49 -14.30
C PHE A 699 8.09 -38.40 -14.67
N THR A 700 8.55 -39.25 -15.60
CA THR A 700 9.94 -39.23 -16.06
C THR A 700 10.03 -38.52 -17.41
N VAL A 701 10.85 -37.48 -17.51
CA VAL A 701 11.08 -36.71 -18.73
C VAL A 701 12.47 -37.01 -19.31
N SER A 702 12.52 -37.32 -20.61
CA SER A 702 13.75 -37.71 -21.31
C SER A 702 13.87 -37.16 -22.74
N SER A 703 12.89 -36.37 -23.18
CA SER A 703 12.85 -35.76 -24.52
C SER A 703 12.42 -34.30 -24.45
N ILE A 704 12.79 -33.52 -25.46
CA ILE A 704 12.27 -32.15 -25.63
C ILE A 704 10.74 -32.16 -25.75
N GLY A 705 10.09 -31.14 -25.21
CA GLY A 705 8.64 -31.01 -25.25
C GLY A 705 8.03 -30.46 -23.97
N THR A 706 6.72 -30.26 -24.02
CA THR A 706 5.93 -29.78 -22.87
C THR A 706 5.30 -30.96 -22.15
N TYR A 707 5.51 -31.02 -20.85
CA TYR A 707 4.92 -32.00 -19.94
C TYR A 707 3.92 -31.27 -19.05
N TRP A 708 2.76 -31.86 -18.81
CA TRP A 708 1.75 -31.24 -17.97
C TRP A 708 1.02 -32.29 -17.14
N VAL A 709 0.55 -31.86 -15.98
CA VAL A 709 -0.24 -32.70 -15.09
C VAL A 709 -1.47 -31.94 -14.64
N LYS A 710 -2.59 -32.65 -14.55
CA LYS A 710 -3.79 -32.22 -13.84
C LYS A 710 -3.85 -32.96 -12.51
N VAL A 711 -3.86 -32.23 -11.40
CA VAL A 711 -3.99 -32.81 -10.05
C VAL A 711 -5.39 -32.56 -9.51
N THR A 712 -5.85 -33.43 -8.61
CA THR A 712 -7.09 -33.25 -7.84
C THR A 712 -6.79 -33.41 -6.35
N ASP A 713 -7.30 -32.50 -5.54
CA ASP A 713 -7.12 -32.53 -4.08
C ASP A 713 -8.22 -33.35 -3.37
N ALA A 714 -8.22 -33.32 -2.03
CA ALA A 714 -9.20 -34.00 -1.20
C ALA A 714 -10.62 -33.38 -1.27
N ASN A 715 -10.74 -32.13 -1.76
CA ASN A 715 -11.99 -31.40 -1.93
C ASN A 715 -12.54 -31.51 -3.36
N ASN A 716 -11.98 -32.41 -4.18
CA ASN A 716 -12.27 -32.58 -5.61
C ASN A 716 -11.96 -31.34 -6.49
N CYS A 717 -11.14 -30.42 -6.00
CA CYS A 717 -10.68 -29.27 -6.78
C CYS A 717 -9.51 -29.66 -7.67
N THR A 718 -9.51 -29.15 -8.90
CA THR A 718 -8.48 -29.50 -9.89
C THR A 718 -7.66 -28.30 -10.33
N ALA A 719 -6.37 -28.52 -10.53
CA ALA A 719 -5.47 -27.54 -11.13
C ALA A 719 -4.47 -28.25 -12.05
N THR A 720 -3.83 -27.48 -12.92
CA THR A 720 -2.82 -27.96 -13.85
C THR A 720 -1.53 -27.19 -13.69
N ASP A 721 -0.42 -27.85 -13.94
CA ASP A 721 0.86 -27.21 -14.13
C ASP A 721 1.63 -27.84 -15.29
N SER A 722 2.55 -27.08 -15.90
CA SER A 722 3.31 -27.50 -17.06
C SER A 722 4.79 -27.12 -16.96
N LEU A 723 5.65 -28.03 -17.39
CA LEU A 723 7.09 -27.85 -17.52
C LEU A 723 7.49 -28.06 -18.98
N ARG A 724 8.26 -27.14 -19.56
CA ARG A 724 8.85 -27.35 -20.89
C ARG A 724 10.33 -27.74 -20.79
N VAL A 725 10.67 -28.83 -21.47
CA VAL A 725 12.06 -29.20 -21.76
C VAL A 725 12.47 -28.54 -23.07
N LEU A 726 13.34 -27.52 -22.98
CA LEU A 726 13.66 -26.63 -24.10
C LEU A 726 14.71 -27.23 -25.05
N ALA A 727 15.72 -27.92 -24.51
CA ALA A 727 16.79 -28.56 -25.29
C ALA A 727 17.38 -29.78 -24.56
N ILE A 728 18.08 -30.63 -25.32
CA ILE A 728 18.98 -31.66 -24.76
C ILE A 728 20.42 -31.22 -25.01
N ASP A 729 21.09 -30.78 -23.95
CA ASP A 729 22.44 -30.27 -23.99
C ASP A 729 23.47 -31.40 -23.96
N THR A 730 24.53 -31.26 -24.76
CA THR A 730 25.65 -32.20 -24.78
C THR A 730 26.50 -32.01 -23.54
N VAL A 731 26.98 -33.09 -22.93
CA VAL A 731 27.94 -32.99 -21.81
C VAL A 731 29.31 -32.47 -22.30
N PRO A 732 30.02 -31.65 -21.50
CA PRO A 732 31.40 -31.24 -21.81
C PRO A 732 32.33 -32.45 -22.03
N GLY A 733 33.19 -32.40 -23.05
CA GLY A 733 34.19 -33.45 -23.31
C GLY A 733 35.41 -32.92 -24.10
N ASN A 734 36.50 -33.69 -24.09
CA ASN A 734 37.76 -33.37 -24.78
C ASN A 734 38.34 -31.99 -24.45
N PHE A 735 38.28 -31.60 -23.18
CA PHE A 735 38.68 -30.28 -22.69
C PHE A 735 40.04 -30.29 -21.99
N LEU A 736 40.62 -31.46 -21.67
CA LEU A 736 42.00 -31.58 -21.22
C LEU A 736 42.94 -31.81 -22.41
N PRO A 737 44.19 -31.29 -22.34
CA PRO A 737 45.17 -31.51 -23.40
C PRO A 737 45.63 -32.98 -23.43
N ALA A 738 46.24 -33.38 -24.54
CA ALA A 738 46.86 -34.69 -24.69
C ALA A 738 47.96 -34.92 -23.63
N GLY A 739 48.26 -36.21 -23.36
CA GLY A 739 49.23 -36.61 -22.34
C GLY A 739 50.62 -35.97 -22.52
N GLN A 740 51.27 -35.65 -21.41
CA GLN A 740 52.56 -34.95 -21.39
C GLN A 740 53.67 -35.82 -20.79
N THR A 741 54.91 -35.62 -21.25
CA THR A 741 56.10 -36.28 -20.72
C THR A 741 57.03 -35.23 -20.11
N VAL A 742 57.29 -35.31 -18.79
CA VAL A 742 58.06 -34.30 -18.04
C VAL A 742 59.19 -34.90 -17.22
N CYS A 743 60.29 -34.15 -17.12
CA CYS A 743 61.46 -34.51 -16.31
C CYS A 743 61.12 -34.57 -14.82
N PHE A 744 61.85 -35.38 -14.06
CA PHE A 744 61.74 -35.41 -12.61
C PHE A 744 61.99 -34.02 -12.00
N GLY A 745 61.01 -33.51 -11.23
CA GLY A 745 61.07 -32.19 -10.59
C GLY A 745 60.38 -31.05 -11.35
N ASN A 746 59.99 -31.27 -12.61
CA ASN A 746 59.19 -30.29 -13.37
C ASN A 746 57.70 -30.49 -13.09
N GLU A 747 56.94 -29.39 -13.12
CA GLU A 747 55.48 -29.40 -12.92
C GLU A 747 54.74 -29.08 -14.23
N VAL A 748 53.58 -29.70 -14.43
CA VAL A 748 52.66 -29.38 -15.53
C VAL A 748 51.59 -28.43 -15.00
N LYS A 749 51.50 -27.23 -15.58
CA LYS A 749 50.46 -26.23 -15.25
C LYS A 749 49.34 -26.29 -16.27
N ILE A 750 48.11 -26.49 -15.80
CA ILE A 750 46.91 -26.47 -16.63
C ILE A 750 46.02 -25.32 -16.16
N SER A 751 45.58 -24.49 -17.10
CA SER A 751 44.62 -23.41 -16.88
C SER A 751 43.47 -23.60 -17.86
N LEU A 752 42.26 -23.77 -17.33
CA LEU A 752 41.08 -24.10 -18.12
C LEU A 752 39.84 -23.30 -17.66
N PRO A 753 39.80 -21.98 -17.89
CA PRO A 753 38.62 -21.18 -17.62
C PRO A 753 37.45 -21.54 -18.56
N GLY A 754 36.21 -21.35 -18.14
CA GLY A 754 35.03 -21.53 -18.99
C GLY A 754 33.96 -22.50 -18.48
N TYR A 755 34.09 -23.03 -17.27
CA TYR A 755 33.09 -23.90 -16.64
C TYR A 755 32.63 -23.32 -15.30
N LYS A 756 31.41 -23.67 -14.89
CA LYS A 756 30.78 -23.23 -13.64
C LYS A 756 31.45 -23.87 -12.42
N ASN A 757 31.75 -25.17 -12.47
CA ASN A 757 32.43 -25.90 -11.41
C ASN A 757 33.55 -26.80 -11.94
N TYR A 758 34.53 -27.07 -11.08
CA TYR A 758 35.67 -27.95 -11.34
C TYR A 758 35.87 -28.92 -10.17
N LEU A 759 36.22 -30.17 -10.46
CA LEU A 759 36.67 -31.15 -9.47
C LEU A 759 37.75 -32.05 -10.07
N TRP A 760 38.99 -31.80 -9.66
CA TRP A 760 40.13 -32.62 -10.01
C TRP A 760 40.19 -33.87 -9.13
N SER A 761 40.72 -34.96 -9.67
CA SER A 761 41.08 -36.19 -8.92
C SER A 761 42.05 -35.97 -7.75
N THR A 762 42.71 -34.80 -7.69
CA THR A 762 43.52 -34.37 -6.53
C THR A 762 42.69 -33.76 -5.40
N GLY A 763 41.38 -33.54 -5.61
CA GLY A 763 40.47 -32.82 -4.71
C GLY A 763 40.38 -31.31 -4.96
N SER A 764 41.19 -30.75 -5.88
CA SER A 764 41.14 -29.32 -6.20
C SER A 764 39.84 -28.94 -6.93
N THR A 765 39.27 -27.79 -6.58
CA THR A 765 38.09 -27.20 -7.25
C THR A 765 38.42 -25.97 -8.09
N SER A 766 39.71 -25.68 -8.31
CA SER A 766 40.15 -24.54 -9.10
C SER A 766 40.18 -24.84 -10.60
N SER A 767 39.91 -23.82 -11.42
CA SER A 767 40.13 -23.83 -12.87
C SER A 767 41.61 -23.91 -13.28
N ASN A 768 42.53 -23.78 -12.31
CA ASN A 768 43.97 -23.89 -12.49
C ASN A 768 44.56 -25.00 -11.61
N ILE A 769 45.48 -25.80 -12.13
CA ILE A 769 46.19 -26.82 -11.34
C ILE A 769 47.66 -26.96 -11.75
N SER A 770 48.52 -27.28 -10.78
CA SER A 770 49.92 -27.66 -11.01
C SER A 770 50.14 -29.12 -10.59
N LEU A 771 50.43 -29.99 -11.56
CA LEU A 771 50.60 -31.42 -11.35
C LEU A 771 52.09 -31.77 -11.30
N LYS A 772 52.53 -32.30 -10.15
CA LYS A 772 53.94 -32.66 -9.88
C LYS A 772 54.21 -34.17 -9.92
N ASN A 773 53.15 -34.97 -9.81
CA ASN A 773 53.25 -36.42 -9.76
C ASN A 773 52.92 -37.03 -11.13
N PHE A 774 53.53 -38.18 -11.40
CA PHE A 774 53.24 -38.98 -12.60
C PHE A 774 51.98 -39.82 -12.39
N GLY A 775 51.22 -40.03 -13.46
CA GLY A 775 49.96 -40.79 -13.42
C GLY A 775 48.86 -40.17 -14.27
N THR A 776 47.67 -40.76 -14.21
CA THR A 776 46.47 -40.25 -14.86
C THR A 776 45.66 -39.43 -13.87
N PHE A 777 45.31 -38.21 -14.27
CA PHE A 777 44.47 -37.30 -13.51
C PHE A 777 43.17 -37.08 -14.26
N TYR A 778 42.06 -37.11 -13.52
CA TYR A 778 40.72 -36.82 -14.03
C TYR A 778 40.29 -35.41 -13.61
N LEU A 779 39.56 -34.73 -14.47
CA LEU A 779 38.85 -33.49 -14.17
C LEU A 779 37.37 -33.68 -14.50
N THR A 780 36.52 -33.45 -13.51
CA THR A 780 35.07 -33.27 -13.72
C THR A 780 34.80 -31.78 -13.82
N VAL A 781 34.10 -31.35 -14.86
CA VAL A 781 33.61 -29.96 -14.99
C VAL A 781 32.09 -29.95 -15.09
N THR A 782 31.47 -28.91 -14.56
CA THR A 782 30.05 -28.62 -14.77
C THR A 782 29.94 -27.34 -15.57
N ASP A 783 29.23 -27.35 -16.70
CA ASP A 783 28.96 -26.13 -17.47
C ASP A 783 27.89 -25.24 -16.83
N PHE A 784 27.61 -24.11 -17.47
CA PHE A 784 26.61 -23.15 -17.01
C PHE A 784 25.16 -23.67 -17.13
N ASN A 785 24.94 -24.75 -17.89
CA ASN A 785 23.66 -25.44 -18.03
C ASN A 785 23.53 -26.64 -17.06
N ASN A 786 24.45 -26.75 -16.09
CA ASN A 786 24.54 -27.82 -15.09
C ASN A 786 24.84 -29.22 -15.67
N CYS A 787 25.31 -29.32 -16.91
CA CYS A 787 25.77 -30.59 -17.46
C CYS A 787 27.21 -30.87 -17.04
N SER A 788 27.43 -32.09 -16.53
CA SER A 788 28.73 -32.51 -15.99
C SER A 788 29.44 -33.47 -16.94
N GLY A 789 30.71 -33.16 -17.23
CA GLY A 789 31.58 -33.95 -18.10
C GLY A 789 32.87 -34.33 -17.38
N ILE A 790 33.46 -35.47 -17.75
CA ILE A 790 34.75 -35.94 -17.21
C ILE A 790 35.74 -36.12 -18.35
N ASP A 791 36.95 -35.61 -18.16
CA ASP A 791 38.08 -35.84 -19.06
C ASP A 791 39.34 -36.22 -18.25
N SER A 792 40.36 -36.77 -18.91
CA SER A 792 41.59 -37.22 -18.26
C SER A 792 42.86 -36.81 -18.99
N ILE A 793 43.93 -36.60 -18.23
CA ILE A 793 45.28 -36.35 -18.74
C ILE A 793 46.25 -37.33 -18.09
N THR A 794 47.20 -37.87 -18.88
CA THR A 794 48.27 -38.73 -18.37
C THR A 794 49.62 -38.01 -18.40
N ILE A 795 50.31 -37.99 -17.25
CA ILE A 795 51.66 -37.43 -17.11
C ILE A 795 52.68 -38.56 -16.96
N GLN A 796 53.58 -38.68 -17.94
CA GLN A 796 54.64 -39.68 -18.00
C GLN A 796 56.00 -39.09 -17.64
N ARG A 797 56.92 -39.95 -17.19
CA ARG A 797 58.27 -39.56 -16.76
C ARG A 797 59.23 -39.47 -17.94
N ALA A 798 59.93 -38.34 -18.06
CA ALA A 798 61.09 -38.16 -18.93
C ALA A 798 62.41 -38.34 -18.15
N ASN A 799 63.44 -38.92 -18.77
CA ASN A 799 64.79 -39.02 -18.20
C ASN A 799 65.65 -37.81 -18.63
N CYS A 800 65.85 -36.84 -17.75
CA CYS A 800 66.64 -35.64 -18.02
C CYS A 800 67.80 -35.57 -17.01
N ILE A 801 69.05 -35.45 -17.50
CA ILE A 801 70.25 -35.44 -16.65
C ILE A 801 70.62 -33.98 -16.30
N PRO A 802 70.68 -33.57 -15.01
CA PRO A 802 71.06 -32.21 -14.63
C PRO A 802 72.57 -31.94 -14.84
N MET A 803 72.92 -30.86 -15.53
CA MET A 803 74.29 -30.38 -15.74
C MET A 803 74.41 -28.92 -15.29
N GLY A 804 75.40 -28.60 -14.45
CA GLY A 804 75.72 -27.23 -14.01
C GLY A 804 76.83 -26.64 -14.87
N ILE A 805 76.54 -25.59 -15.63
CA ILE A 805 77.52 -24.92 -16.50
C ILE A 805 77.63 -23.46 -16.06
N PRO A 806 78.81 -22.99 -15.60
CA PRO A 806 79.01 -21.59 -15.29
C PRO A 806 78.77 -20.69 -16.51
N ASN A 807 78.17 -19.52 -16.31
CA ASN A 807 77.95 -18.53 -17.37
C ASN A 807 79.13 -17.54 -17.51
N ALA A 808 80.02 -17.46 -16.52
CA ALA A 808 81.22 -16.63 -16.54
C ALA A 808 82.35 -17.20 -15.65
N PHE A 809 83.59 -16.78 -15.89
CA PHE A 809 84.74 -17.12 -15.04
C PHE A 809 85.84 -16.03 -15.10
N THR A 810 86.67 -15.97 -14.05
CA THR A 810 87.68 -14.93 -13.79
C THR A 810 89.05 -15.56 -13.47
N PRO A 811 89.89 -15.86 -14.47
CA PRO A 811 91.22 -16.44 -14.24
C PRO A 811 92.20 -15.38 -13.71
N ASN A 812 92.15 -15.14 -12.41
CA ASN A 812 92.98 -14.16 -11.68
C ASN A 812 93.97 -14.82 -10.70
N GLY A 813 93.90 -16.14 -10.52
CA GLY A 813 94.77 -16.95 -9.66
C GLY A 813 94.39 -16.95 -8.18
N ASP A 814 93.17 -16.53 -7.82
CA ASP A 814 92.70 -16.49 -6.42
C ASP A 814 92.12 -17.82 -5.91
N GLY A 815 92.08 -18.85 -6.77
CA GLY A 815 91.53 -20.17 -6.51
C GLY A 815 90.02 -20.28 -6.74
N LYS A 816 89.33 -19.19 -7.11
CA LYS A 816 87.88 -19.14 -7.34
C LYS A 816 87.58 -18.76 -8.79
N ASN A 817 86.79 -19.60 -9.46
CA ASN A 817 86.38 -19.38 -10.85
C ASN A 817 87.57 -19.11 -11.80
N ASP A 818 88.75 -19.66 -11.50
CA ASP A 818 89.93 -19.54 -12.36
C ASP A 818 89.83 -20.37 -13.64
N VAL A 819 88.91 -21.33 -13.65
CA VAL A 819 88.78 -22.31 -14.72
C VAL A 819 87.31 -22.49 -15.05
N PHE A 820 86.97 -22.35 -16.34
CA PHE A 820 85.65 -22.71 -16.84
C PHE A 820 85.56 -24.21 -17.09
N LYS A 821 84.72 -24.91 -16.32
CA LYS A 821 84.41 -26.34 -16.45
C LYS A 821 82.95 -26.63 -16.13
N PRO A 822 82.30 -27.58 -16.83
CA PRO A 822 80.97 -28.05 -16.47
C PRO A 822 81.03 -29.01 -15.26
N THR A 823 79.94 -29.06 -14.50
CA THR A 823 79.71 -30.00 -13.41
C THR A 823 78.56 -30.92 -13.79
N ILE A 824 78.83 -32.22 -13.87
CA ILE A 824 77.83 -33.27 -14.15
C ILE A 824 77.72 -34.13 -12.90
N ASN A 825 76.52 -34.20 -12.30
CA ASN A 825 76.29 -34.91 -11.04
C ASN A 825 75.97 -36.41 -11.27
N GLN A 826 76.73 -37.08 -12.12
CA GLN A 826 76.62 -38.52 -12.44
C GLN A 826 77.96 -39.10 -12.92
N ALA A 827 78.10 -40.42 -12.89
CA ALA A 827 79.28 -41.10 -13.45
C ALA A 827 79.29 -41.04 -14.99
N ILE A 828 80.41 -40.56 -15.55
CA ILE A 828 80.60 -40.36 -16.98
C ILE A 828 81.48 -41.47 -17.56
N LEU A 829 81.03 -42.04 -18.67
CA LEU A 829 81.75 -43.03 -19.47
C LEU A 829 82.59 -42.39 -20.58
N ARG A 830 82.05 -41.37 -21.27
CA ARG A 830 82.74 -40.60 -22.33
C ARG A 830 82.44 -39.13 -22.17
N PHE A 831 83.42 -38.26 -22.40
CA PHE A 831 83.28 -36.81 -22.29
C PHE A 831 84.02 -36.11 -23.44
N SER A 832 83.47 -35.00 -23.92
CA SER A 832 84.08 -34.10 -24.89
C SER A 832 83.63 -32.69 -24.56
N PHE A 833 84.58 -31.78 -24.39
CA PHE A 833 84.30 -30.39 -24.08
C PHE A 833 85.22 -29.50 -24.92
N VAL A 834 84.60 -28.65 -25.73
CA VAL A 834 85.27 -27.82 -26.73
C VAL A 834 84.82 -26.38 -26.58
N ILE A 835 85.75 -25.42 -26.66
CA ILE A 835 85.48 -23.99 -26.61
C ILE A 835 86.04 -23.32 -27.85
N PHE A 836 85.27 -22.40 -28.42
CA PHE A 836 85.58 -21.65 -29.62
C PHE A 836 85.63 -20.15 -29.32
N ASN A 837 86.56 -19.43 -29.95
CA ASN A 837 86.54 -17.97 -29.97
C ASN A 837 85.49 -17.44 -30.96
N ARG A 838 85.33 -16.10 -31.01
CA ARG A 838 84.37 -15.41 -31.90
C ARG A 838 84.56 -15.70 -33.40
N TYR A 839 85.72 -16.23 -33.81
CA TYR A 839 86.04 -16.56 -35.19
C TYR A 839 85.81 -18.05 -35.50
N GLY A 840 85.30 -18.84 -34.54
CA GLY A 840 85.08 -20.28 -34.69
C GLY A 840 86.35 -21.13 -34.52
N GLU A 841 87.49 -20.54 -34.12
CA GLU A 841 88.71 -21.30 -33.83
C GLU A 841 88.59 -21.95 -32.45
N THR A 842 88.95 -23.23 -32.35
CA THR A 842 89.01 -23.97 -31.08
C THR A 842 90.15 -23.44 -30.22
N VAL A 843 89.80 -22.86 -29.07
CA VAL A 843 90.76 -22.31 -28.08
C VAL A 843 91.00 -23.27 -26.91
N PHE A 844 90.13 -24.26 -26.72
CA PHE A 844 90.27 -25.30 -25.72
C PHE A 844 89.50 -26.56 -26.14
N GLU A 845 90.09 -27.73 -25.93
CA GLU A 845 89.43 -29.03 -26.11
C GLU A 845 89.95 -30.01 -25.07
N THR A 846 89.04 -30.79 -24.47
CA THR A 846 89.37 -31.91 -23.59
C THR A 846 88.40 -33.06 -23.77
N ARG A 847 88.89 -34.29 -23.50
CA ARG A 847 88.08 -35.50 -23.34
C ARG A 847 88.03 -36.01 -21.90
N GLU A 848 88.76 -35.34 -21.01
CA GLU A 848 88.83 -35.67 -19.59
C GLU A 848 87.85 -34.81 -18.81
N TYR A 849 86.94 -35.47 -18.08
CA TYR A 849 86.01 -34.77 -17.19
C TYR A 849 86.75 -34.20 -15.99
N GLY A 850 86.42 -32.96 -15.62
CA GLY A 850 87.06 -32.21 -14.53
C GLY A 850 88.11 -31.21 -15.01
N THR A 851 88.64 -31.39 -16.22
CA THR A 851 89.56 -30.45 -16.88
C THR A 851 88.76 -29.28 -17.47
N GLY A 852 89.23 -28.06 -17.25
CA GLY A 852 88.57 -26.87 -17.79
C GLY A 852 89.57 -25.85 -18.33
N TRP A 853 89.02 -24.77 -18.87
CA TRP A 853 89.78 -23.74 -19.55
C TRP A 853 90.10 -22.56 -18.64
N ASP A 854 91.36 -22.16 -18.58
CA ASP A 854 91.89 -21.05 -17.76
C ASP A 854 91.90 -19.69 -18.50
N GLY A 855 91.28 -19.62 -19.67
CA GLY A 855 91.28 -18.41 -20.49
C GLY A 855 92.58 -18.18 -21.27
N THR A 856 93.47 -19.16 -21.38
CA THR A 856 94.68 -19.09 -22.21
C THR A 856 94.59 -19.97 -23.46
N TYR A 857 95.31 -19.61 -24.52
CA TYR A 857 95.44 -20.42 -25.72
C TYR A 857 96.82 -20.19 -26.35
N LYS A 858 97.54 -21.28 -26.65
CA LYS A 858 98.93 -21.28 -27.16
C LYS A 858 99.88 -20.41 -26.31
N GLY A 859 99.74 -20.48 -24.99
CA GLY A 859 100.55 -19.72 -24.02
C GLY A 859 100.22 -18.23 -23.95
N LYS A 860 99.18 -17.75 -24.66
CA LYS A 860 98.74 -16.35 -24.62
C LYS A 860 97.38 -16.20 -23.95
N MET A 861 97.27 -15.15 -23.16
CA MET A 861 96.03 -14.68 -22.55
C MET A 861 94.99 -14.35 -23.62
N GLN A 862 93.80 -14.94 -23.53
CA GLN A 862 92.69 -14.63 -24.43
C GLN A 862 91.95 -13.37 -23.96
N PRO A 863 91.42 -12.54 -24.88
CA PRO A 863 90.74 -11.29 -24.54
C PRO A 863 89.42 -11.55 -23.80
N THR A 864 89.07 -10.63 -22.90
CA THR A 864 87.74 -10.54 -22.27
C THR A 864 86.64 -10.56 -23.34
N GLY A 865 85.61 -11.37 -23.14
CA GLY A 865 84.50 -11.51 -24.09
C GLY A 865 83.80 -12.87 -24.02
N SER A 866 82.77 -13.04 -24.85
CA SER A 866 81.99 -14.27 -24.92
C SER A 866 82.66 -15.32 -25.81
N TYR A 867 82.75 -16.54 -25.31
CA TYR A 867 83.25 -17.73 -26.01
C TYR A 867 82.13 -18.75 -26.12
N VAL A 868 82.08 -19.50 -27.22
CA VAL A 868 81.06 -20.54 -27.45
C VAL A 868 81.61 -21.88 -26.99
N TYR A 869 80.82 -22.67 -26.28
CA TYR A 869 81.21 -24.03 -25.90
C TYR A 869 80.27 -25.09 -26.45
N ARG A 870 80.79 -26.31 -26.55
CA ARG A 870 80.05 -27.53 -26.85
C ARG A 870 80.54 -28.65 -25.91
N ILE A 871 79.60 -29.28 -25.22
CA ILE A 871 79.84 -30.40 -24.32
C ILE A 871 79.04 -31.60 -24.84
N LYS A 872 79.70 -32.74 -24.99
CA LYS A 872 79.06 -34.04 -25.19
C LYS A 872 79.52 -34.99 -24.10
N PHE A 873 78.60 -35.77 -23.55
CA PHE A 873 78.97 -36.85 -22.65
C PHE A 873 78.07 -38.07 -22.80
N THR A 874 78.61 -39.24 -22.45
CA THR A 874 77.88 -40.49 -22.30
C THR A 874 77.99 -40.91 -20.84
N ASN A 875 76.89 -41.20 -20.15
CA ASN A 875 76.96 -41.74 -18.78
C ASN A 875 77.26 -43.25 -18.77
N ILE A 876 77.49 -43.83 -17.59
CA ILE A 876 77.74 -45.28 -17.44
C ILE A 876 76.60 -46.19 -17.93
N ASN A 877 75.39 -45.64 -18.06
CA ASN A 877 74.21 -46.34 -18.54
C ASN A 877 74.04 -46.22 -20.07
N GLY A 878 75.02 -45.67 -20.78
CA GLY A 878 75.02 -45.53 -22.25
C GLY A 878 74.21 -44.36 -22.78
N TRP A 879 73.69 -43.46 -21.92
CA TRP A 879 72.93 -42.29 -22.36
C TRP A 879 73.84 -41.19 -22.84
N GLU A 880 73.60 -40.69 -24.04
CA GLU A 880 74.31 -39.56 -24.63
C GLU A 880 73.55 -38.25 -24.43
N SER A 881 74.28 -37.18 -24.16
CA SER A 881 73.73 -35.82 -24.07
C SER A 881 74.71 -34.83 -24.66
N GLU A 882 74.16 -33.83 -25.34
CA GLU A 882 74.90 -32.74 -25.97
C GLU A 882 74.33 -31.39 -25.51
N ASN A 883 75.19 -30.50 -25.06
CA ASN A 883 74.85 -29.15 -24.62
C ASN A 883 75.80 -28.15 -25.28
N ASN A 884 75.28 -26.99 -25.67
CA ASN A 884 76.06 -25.90 -26.24
C ASN A 884 75.57 -24.57 -25.67
N GLY A 885 76.42 -23.54 -25.70
CA GLY A 885 76.10 -22.24 -25.13
C GLY A 885 77.28 -21.29 -25.18
N THR A 886 77.19 -20.21 -24.42
CA THR A 886 78.26 -19.21 -24.30
C THR A 886 78.73 -19.07 -22.86
N VAL A 887 80.00 -18.72 -22.70
CA VAL A 887 80.63 -18.35 -21.42
C VAL A 887 81.32 -17.00 -21.57
N LEU A 888 81.21 -16.16 -20.55
CA LEU A 888 81.90 -14.88 -20.49
C LEU A 888 83.26 -15.02 -19.76
N LEU A 889 84.35 -14.73 -20.45
CA LEU A 889 85.67 -14.57 -19.82
C LEU A 889 85.81 -13.13 -19.33
N ILE A 890 86.05 -12.95 -18.03
CA ILE A 890 86.22 -11.65 -17.35
C ILE A 890 87.64 -11.58 -16.78
N ARG A 891 88.34 -10.45 -16.95
CA ARG A 891 89.69 -10.21 -16.43
C ARG A 891 89.87 -8.79 -15.97
#